data_AF-A0A1Y5GW02-F1
#
_entry.id   AF-A0A1Y5GW02-F1
#
_cell.length_a   1.000
_cell.length_b   1.000
_cell.length_c   1.000
_cell.angle_alpha   90.00
_cell.angle_beta   90.00
_cell.angle_gamma   90.00
#
_symmetry.space_group_name_H-M   'P 1'
#
loop_
_entity.id
_entity.type
_entity.pdbx_description
1 polymer ?
#
loop_
_entity_poly.entity_id
_entity_poly.type
_entity_poly.pdbx_seq_one_letter_code
_entity_poly.pdbx_strand_id
1 'polypeptide(L)'
;MSKQKFTEQQLEDQELITKFLKDTTLFLGPDPEIMRDHSIMPRTQNEADCLEKYTDLNQIASIRDRLQSACEEGFEMVEQMGAAPGAKWGDIITGIYSASGDLTVGSASGVLIFSALVHHPIKFIIKNWIEEKTVGVREGDGFIHNDSRYGNVHNTDQSMILPVFHEGQLVCWVASTVHEGENGAIEPGGMPSMAETSFDEGLKMSPFKVVENYEIKKDLLTFLQNSVREPKLQYEDMKVKLFACMRLEQRIKEVFATDGPDALTACLRQTNESVVTEVRRRISEWPDMTVRTHVIMDSTLRENVLMKMNLTLKKKGDRLIFNFEGSSPEITNRAINTQLPGMKGMVGQAFMNHIWPDLPRGQAGLSHIEFETTPGSFVDCSYSAPNSQSLMSIFQAFTVAQHATAKMLYSCPDKYTRVLAPWHNMINTFIWGGVNQHGETLGNLCADLNGMGGGARMDRDGEHSLAPIFATMADIGEQELNEEEVPFLQLVSKKMTTNTQAPGKYRGGMGYTQIAATKDSDQWGFMTTSVGSKTPTIQGLFGGYAAGTIPLCKVADVDVYDVMLTKPEQFKHSIPEIMNEQPFDNATYSTHHLGLGFDISKRGELYMISQGSGGGYGDLLERDPAMVIQDIEESLITADWARKLYKVVFNEDTLAVDEKATQQLRDDYREQRKKQGVPYDEFVKKYVKDTPPKDIPFYGSWNGENDMVYCGNNEKRDAKNPGPIYMTNPKDVSIAELEEELAQVREQAGLEVKDKRK
;
A
#
# COMPACT_ATOMS: atom_id res chain seq x y z
N MET A 1 -29.56 -24.72 19.46
CA MET A 1 -28.67 -25.70 20.14
C MET A 1 -28.86 -25.55 21.64
N SER A 2 -28.90 -26.65 22.39
CA SER A 2 -29.26 -26.67 23.81
C SER A 2 -28.21 -25.94 24.65
N LYS A 3 -28.61 -24.95 25.46
CA LYS A 3 -27.74 -24.35 26.48
C LYS A 3 -27.46 -25.42 27.56
N GLN A 4 -26.33 -26.11 27.46
CA GLN A 4 -25.81 -26.90 28.57
C GLN A 4 -25.49 -25.94 29.72
N LYS A 5 -26.20 -26.08 30.84
CA LYS A 5 -25.86 -25.37 32.08
C LYS A 5 -24.60 -26.03 32.65
N PHE A 6 -23.51 -25.26 32.73
CA PHE A 6 -22.30 -25.66 33.44
C PHE A 6 -22.63 -25.89 34.92
N THR A 7 -21.97 -26.86 35.56
CA THR A 7 -22.07 -27.07 37.02
C THR A 7 -21.29 -25.98 37.75
N GLU A 8 -21.62 -25.73 39.03
CA GLU A 8 -20.95 -24.72 39.87
C GLU A 8 -19.43 -24.94 39.93
N GLN A 9 -19.00 -26.20 39.99
CA GLN A 9 -17.59 -26.58 39.95
C GLN A 9 -16.92 -26.31 38.60
N GLN A 10 -17.65 -26.42 37.47
CA GLN A 10 -17.11 -26.06 36.16
C GLN A 10 -16.92 -24.55 36.00
N LEU A 11 -17.74 -23.74 36.68
CA LEU A 11 -17.58 -22.29 36.72
C LEU A 11 -16.38 -21.89 37.59
N GLU A 12 -16.24 -22.49 38.79
CA GLU A 12 -15.06 -22.28 39.65
C GLU A 12 -13.76 -22.70 38.94
N ASP A 13 -13.75 -23.86 38.27
CA ASP A 13 -12.60 -24.33 37.49
C ASP A 13 -12.27 -23.39 36.33
N GLN A 14 -13.29 -22.85 35.63
CA GLN A 14 -13.10 -21.84 34.59
C GLN A 14 -12.51 -20.54 35.15
N GLU A 15 -12.98 -20.07 36.30
CA GLU A 15 -12.44 -18.88 36.97
C GLU A 15 -10.98 -19.11 37.37
N LEU A 16 -10.66 -20.29 37.90
CA LEU A 16 -9.31 -20.66 38.31
C LEU A 16 -8.35 -20.76 37.12
N ILE A 17 -8.79 -21.37 36.02
CA ILE A 17 -8.03 -21.43 34.76
C ILE A 17 -7.84 -20.03 34.18
N THR A 18 -8.89 -19.22 34.14
CA THR A 18 -8.81 -17.85 33.61
C THR A 18 -7.85 -17.00 34.43
N LYS A 19 -7.94 -17.11 35.77
CA LYS A 19 -7.00 -16.45 36.68
C LYS A 19 -5.57 -16.96 36.49
N PHE A 20 -5.36 -18.28 36.42
CA PHE A 20 -4.04 -18.85 36.19
C PHE A 20 -3.43 -18.38 34.86
N LEU A 21 -4.20 -18.39 33.77
CA LEU A 21 -3.75 -17.91 32.47
C LEU A 21 -3.41 -16.41 32.53
N LYS A 22 -4.24 -15.60 33.20
CA LYS A 22 -3.98 -14.17 33.40
C LYS A 22 -2.70 -13.93 34.22
N ASP A 23 -2.55 -14.63 35.34
CA ASP A 23 -1.41 -14.50 36.26
C ASP A 23 -0.11 -15.09 35.68
N THR A 24 -0.18 -15.95 34.64
CA THR A 24 1.00 -16.59 34.01
C THR A 24 1.29 -16.09 32.59
N THR A 25 0.61 -15.04 32.12
CA THR A 25 0.90 -14.44 30.82
C THR A 25 2.27 -13.75 30.83
N LEU A 26 3.24 -14.33 30.10
CA LEU A 26 4.63 -13.83 30.01
C LEU A 26 4.80 -12.66 29.03
N PHE A 27 3.96 -12.59 28.00
CA PHE A 27 4.05 -11.60 26.93
C PHE A 27 2.65 -11.33 26.37
N LEU A 28 2.26 -10.06 26.38
CA LEU A 28 1.02 -9.60 25.73
C LEU A 28 1.32 -9.29 24.26
N GLY A 29 1.38 -10.35 23.46
CA GLY A 29 1.57 -10.28 22.02
C GLY A 29 0.31 -9.83 21.28
N PRO A 30 0.39 -9.71 19.93
CA PRO A 30 -0.78 -9.37 19.14
C PRO A 30 -1.82 -10.50 19.19
N ASP A 31 -3.03 -10.14 19.59
CA ASP A 31 -4.10 -11.08 19.90
C ASP A 31 -4.75 -11.62 18.61
N PRO A 32 -4.67 -12.94 18.33
CA PRO A 32 -5.25 -13.51 17.12
C PRO A 32 -6.76 -13.31 16.99
N GLU A 33 -7.52 -13.24 18.09
CA GLU A 33 -8.96 -12.97 18.05
C GLU A 33 -9.21 -11.54 17.56
N ILE A 34 -8.41 -10.58 18.04
CA ILE A 34 -8.51 -9.17 17.62
C ILE A 34 -8.01 -9.00 16.19
N MET A 35 -6.87 -9.59 15.81
CA MET A 35 -6.28 -9.39 14.48
C MET A 35 -7.06 -10.08 13.35
N ARG A 36 -7.71 -11.22 13.65
CA ARG A 36 -8.51 -11.96 12.65
C ARG A 36 -9.95 -11.49 12.54
N ASP A 37 -10.45 -10.65 13.45
CA ASP A 37 -11.81 -10.13 13.41
C ASP A 37 -11.85 -8.68 12.91
N HIS A 38 -12.63 -8.45 11.84
CA HIS A 38 -12.90 -7.14 11.27
C HIS A 38 -14.38 -6.74 11.40
N SER A 39 -15.16 -7.50 12.17
CA SER A 39 -16.56 -7.20 12.43
C SER A 39 -16.72 -6.08 13.47
N ILE A 40 -17.86 -5.40 13.41
CA ILE A 40 -18.28 -4.48 14.47
C ILE A 40 -18.59 -5.29 15.73
N MET A 41 -18.23 -4.77 16.90
CA MET A 41 -18.49 -5.46 18.16
C MET A 41 -19.99 -5.67 18.39
N PRO A 42 -20.39 -6.76 19.06
CA PRO A 42 -21.79 -6.95 19.45
C PRO A 42 -22.33 -5.75 20.22
N ARG A 43 -23.60 -5.43 19.96
CA ARG A 43 -24.28 -4.33 20.64
C ARG A 43 -24.28 -4.55 22.15
N THR A 44 -23.85 -3.53 22.89
CA THR A 44 -23.95 -3.49 24.35
C THR A 44 -25.38 -3.13 24.79
N GLN A 45 -25.72 -3.40 26.06
CA GLN A 45 -27.04 -3.00 26.58
C GLN A 45 -27.22 -1.48 26.53
N ASN A 46 -26.19 -0.72 26.89
CA ASN A 46 -26.22 0.74 26.83
C ASN A 46 -26.52 1.26 25.42
N GLU A 47 -25.89 0.68 24.38
CA GLU A 47 -26.18 1.06 23.00
C GLU A 47 -27.60 0.69 22.57
N ALA A 48 -28.13 -0.44 23.04
CA ALA A 48 -29.52 -0.81 22.79
C ALA A 48 -30.49 0.21 23.40
N ASP A 49 -30.27 0.58 24.66
CA ASP A 49 -31.09 1.58 25.36
C ASP A 49 -31.01 2.95 24.68
N CYS A 50 -29.81 3.35 24.23
CA CYS A 50 -29.61 4.58 23.47
C CYS A 50 -30.37 4.57 22.13
N LEU A 51 -30.29 3.48 21.35
CA LEU A 51 -31.00 3.36 20.08
C LEU A 51 -32.52 3.39 20.23
N GLU A 52 -33.06 2.85 21.33
CA GLU A 52 -34.50 2.93 21.62
C GLU A 52 -34.95 4.35 21.97
N LYS A 53 -34.10 5.11 22.67
CA LYS A 53 -34.39 6.47 23.13
C LYS A 53 -34.19 7.53 22.03
N TYR A 54 -33.17 7.39 21.18
CA TYR A 54 -32.79 8.37 20.17
C TYR A 54 -33.10 7.84 18.76
N THR A 55 -34.31 8.12 18.28
CA THR A 55 -34.84 7.61 17.00
C THR A 55 -35.04 8.69 15.93
N ASP A 56 -34.84 9.97 16.27
CA ASP A 56 -34.93 11.06 15.30
C ASP A 56 -33.72 11.05 14.34
N LEU A 57 -33.98 10.63 13.10
CA LEU A 57 -32.96 10.54 12.06
C LEU A 57 -32.33 11.89 11.71
N ASN A 58 -33.05 13.01 11.88
CA ASN A 58 -32.48 14.33 11.61
C ASN A 58 -31.46 14.71 12.68
N GLN A 59 -31.74 14.37 13.95
CA GLN A 59 -30.78 14.56 15.03
C GLN A 59 -29.53 13.71 14.80
N ILE A 60 -29.70 12.43 14.47
CA ILE A 60 -28.58 11.51 14.19
C ILE A 60 -27.74 11.99 13.01
N ALA A 61 -28.38 12.41 11.91
CA ALA A 61 -27.68 12.98 10.76
C ALA A 61 -26.91 14.25 11.15
N SER A 62 -27.54 15.17 11.89
CA SER A 62 -26.90 16.39 12.37
C SER A 62 -25.69 16.12 13.26
N ILE A 63 -25.76 15.13 14.15
CA ILE A 63 -24.62 14.71 14.98
C ILE A 63 -23.51 14.18 14.07
N ARG A 64 -23.83 13.23 13.18
CA ARG A 64 -22.87 12.61 12.27
C ARG A 64 -22.13 13.64 11.39
N ASP A 65 -22.84 14.63 10.85
CA ASP A 65 -22.24 15.67 10.01
C ASP A 65 -21.27 16.56 10.81
N ARG A 66 -21.59 16.83 12.09
CA ARG A 66 -20.67 17.52 13.01
C ARG A 66 -19.43 16.68 13.32
N LEU A 67 -19.58 15.37 13.50
CA LEU A 67 -18.45 14.46 13.70
C LEU A 67 -17.55 14.36 12.47
N GLN A 68 -18.14 14.29 11.27
CA GLN A 68 -17.37 14.30 10.02
C GLN A 68 -16.56 15.60 9.89
N SER A 69 -17.20 16.73 10.18
CA SER A 69 -16.53 18.04 10.18
C SER A 69 -15.40 18.11 11.20
N ALA A 70 -15.56 17.48 12.38
CA ALA A 70 -14.51 17.39 13.37
C ALA A 70 -13.31 16.56 12.89
N CYS A 71 -13.57 15.45 12.19
CA CYS A 71 -12.51 14.65 11.57
C CYS A 71 -11.75 15.44 10.50
N GLU A 72 -12.43 16.18 9.60
CA GLU A 72 -11.75 17.04 8.64
C GLU A 72 -10.93 18.14 9.33
N GLU A 73 -11.48 18.80 10.35
CA GLU A 73 -10.75 19.81 11.12
C GLU A 73 -9.48 19.21 11.74
N GLY A 74 -9.58 18.00 12.31
CA GLY A 74 -8.42 17.28 12.84
C GLY A 74 -7.41 16.91 11.76
N PHE A 75 -7.86 16.51 10.57
CA PHE A 75 -7.00 16.19 9.43
C PHE A 75 -6.23 17.43 8.97
N GLU A 76 -6.94 18.53 8.69
CA GLU A 76 -6.34 19.81 8.25
C GLU A 76 -5.34 20.34 9.29
N MET A 77 -5.64 20.19 10.59
CA MET A 77 -4.71 20.56 11.65
C MET A 77 -3.39 19.79 11.57
N VAL A 78 -3.44 18.48 11.32
CA VAL A 78 -2.23 17.65 11.24
C VAL A 78 -1.46 17.95 9.95
N GLU A 79 -2.15 18.14 8.84
CA GLU A 79 -1.55 18.50 7.56
C GLU A 79 -0.76 19.82 7.63
N GLN A 80 -1.33 20.83 8.28
CA GLN A 80 -0.73 22.17 8.36
C GLN A 80 0.38 22.31 9.41
N MET A 81 0.45 21.41 10.39
CA MET A 81 1.37 21.51 11.53
C MET A 81 2.32 20.31 11.68
N GLY A 82 2.14 19.25 10.89
CA GLY A 82 3.01 18.08 10.92
C GLY A 82 4.36 18.34 10.29
N ALA A 83 5.40 17.73 10.84
CA ALA A 83 6.77 17.83 10.35
C ALA A 83 7.03 16.83 9.23
N ALA A 84 6.54 15.60 9.35
CA ALA A 84 6.76 14.59 8.33
C ALA A 84 6.14 14.98 6.98
N PRO A 85 6.83 14.72 5.86
CA PRO A 85 6.25 14.82 4.52
C PRO A 85 4.93 14.07 4.38
N GLY A 86 4.80 12.90 5.01
CA GLY A 86 3.54 12.15 5.06
C GLY A 86 2.41 12.97 5.68
N ALA A 87 2.67 13.73 6.74
CA ALA A 87 1.70 14.65 7.29
C ALA A 87 1.37 15.79 6.30
N LYS A 88 2.39 16.51 5.82
CA LYS A 88 2.21 17.69 4.96
C LYS A 88 1.41 17.41 3.68
N TRP A 89 1.46 16.18 3.17
CA TRP A 89 0.96 15.84 1.85
C TRP A 89 -0.11 14.73 1.84
N GLY A 90 -0.76 14.49 2.99
CA GLY A 90 -2.01 13.75 3.06
C GLY A 90 -1.93 12.26 3.41
N ASP A 91 -0.77 11.76 3.85
CA ASP A 91 -0.65 10.44 4.48
C ASP A 91 -1.02 10.50 5.98
N ILE A 92 -2.29 10.85 6.22
CA ILE A 92 -2.89 11.07 7.54
C ILE A 92 -4.28 10.45 7.58
N ILE A 93 -4.75 10.06 8.76
CA ILE A 93 -6.19 9.97 9.03
C ILE A 93 -6.51 10.49 10.43
N THR A 94 -7.74 10.94 10.62
CA THR A 94 -8.35 11.09 11.94
C THR A 94 -9.63 10.25 12.02
N GLY A 95 -9.95 9.74 13.21
CA GLY A 95 -11.09 8.83 13.38
C GLY A 95 -11.73 8.89 14.76
N ILE A 96 -13.03 8.59 14.78
CA ILE A 96 -13.87 8.48 15.98
C ILE A 96 -14.45 7.06 16.04
N TYR A 97 -14.24 6.41 17.18
CA TYR A 97 -14.55 5.01 17.42
C TYR A 97 -15.57 4.88 18.56
N SER A 98 -16.45 3.89 18.50
CA SER A 98 -17.36 3.56 19.61
C SER A 98 -16.57 3.21 20.89
N ALA A 99 -17.21 3.21 22.06
CA ALA A 99 -16.57 2.75 23.30
C ALA A 99 -15.96 1.34 23.19
N SER A 100 -16.54 0.49 22.35
CA SER A 100 -16.05 -0.87 22.04
C SER A 100 -14.92 -0.92 21.02
N GLY A 101 -14.47 0.24 20.51
CA GLY A 101 -13.36 0.37 19.57
C GLY A 101 -13.75 0.26 18.10
N ASP A 102 -15.03 0.36 17.74
CA ASP A 102 -15.45 0.26 16.34
C ASP A 102 -15.31 1.61 15.62
N LEU A 103 -14.48 1.69 14.58
CA LEU A 103 -14.41 2.93 13.79
C LEU A 103 -15.76 3.23 13.17
N THR A 104 -16.20 4.47 13.30
CA THR A 104 -17.52 4.88 12.85
C THR A 104 -17.50 6.08 11.91
N VAL A 105 -16.66 7.08 12.21
CA VAL A 105 -16.47 8.27 11.38
C VAL A 105 -14.97 8.51 11.28
N GLY A 106 -14.47 8.69 10.06
CA GLY A 106 -13.09 9.06 9.80
C GLY A 106 -13.03 10.21 8.80
N SER A 107 -11.87 10.85 8.68
CA SER A 107 -11.69 11.91 7.68
C SER A 107 -11.95 11.38 6.26
N ALA A 108 -12.59 12.23 5.47
CA ALA A 108 -12.85 12.08 4.05
C ALA A 108 -11.58 12.38 3.23
N SER A 109 -10.63 13.08 3.83
CA SER A 109 -9.28 13.26 3.30
C SER A 109 -8.32 12.24 3.92
N GLY A 110 -7.25 11.94 3.19
CA GLY A 110 -6.16 11.11 3.67
C GLY A 110 -6.25 9.61 3.35
N VAL A 111 -5.58 8.80 4.17
CA VAL A 111 -5.34 7.37 3.88
C VAL A 111 -6.43 6.48 4.46
N LEU A 112 -7.31 6.00 3.59
CA LEU A 112 -8.55 5.37 4.06
C LEU A 112 -8.36 3.94 4.53
N ILE A 113 -7.20 3.33 4.27
CA ILE A 113 -6.87 2.00 4.77
C ILE A 113 -6.92 1.96 6.30
N PHE A 114 -6.50 3.04 6.97
CA PHE A 114 -6.56 3.15 8.43
C PHE A 114 -7.98 3.09 8.97
N SER A 115 -8.99 3.31 8.11
CA SER A 115 -10.40 3.14 8.45
C SER A 115 -10.78 1.69 8.82
N ALA A 116 -9.89 0.74 8.56
CA ALA A 116 -10.07 -0.67 8.89
C ALA A 116 -8.91 -1.24 9.73
N LEU A 117 -8.01 -0.42 10.28
CA LEU A 117 -6.79 -0.91 10.94
C LEU A 117 -6.59 -0.43 12.38
N VAL A 118 -6.99 0.80 12.70
CA VAL A 118 -6.71 1.41 14.02
C VAL A 118 -7.69 0.93 15.11
N HIS A 119 -8.77 0.23 14.73
CA HIS A 119 -9.63 -0.44 15.71
C HIS A 119 -8.91 -1.59 16.44
N HIS A 120 -7.92 -2.24 15.82
CA HIS A 120 -7.16 -3.34 16.41
C HIS A 120 -6.35 -2.91 17.65
N PRO A 121 -5.53 -1.84 17.61
CA PRO A 121 -4.81 -1.39 18.80
C PRO A 121 -5.77 -0.83 19.87
N ILE A 122 -6.89 -0.22 19.49
CA ILE A 122 -7.92 0.23 20.46
C ILE A 122 -8.54 -0.98 21.18
N LYS A 123 -8.94 -2.02 20.46
CA LYS A 123 -9.47 -3.27 21.05
C LYS A 123 -8.44 -3.94 21.95
N PHE A 124 -7.15 -3.87 21.62
CA PHE A 124 -6.07 -4.33 22.48
C PHE A 124 -5.97 -3.53 23.78
N ILE A 125 -6.06 -2.19 23.70
CA ILE A 125 -6.08 -1.30 24.88
C ILE A 125 -7.29 -1.63 25.77
N ILE A 126 -8.48 -1.78 25.18
CA ILE A 126 -9.71 -2.14 25.90
C ILE A 126 -9.52 -3.46 26.67
N LYS A 127 -9.01 -4.50 26.01
CA LYS A 127 -8.85 -5.83 26.59
C LYS A 127 -7.78 -5.85 27.69
N ASN A 128 -6.67 -5.15 27.50
CA ASN A 128 -5.48 -5.34 28.34
C ASN A 128 -5.20 -4.20 29.32
N TRP A 129 -5.60 -2.95 29.02
CA TRP A 129 -5.18 -1.79 29.80
C TRP A 129 -6.24 -1.15 30.68
N ILE A 130 -7.53 -1.25 30.35
CA ILE A 130 -8.61 -0.62 31.15
C ILE A 130 -8.53 -1.05 32.62
N GLU A 131 -8.48 -2.36 32.86
CA GLU A 131 -8.48 -2.94 34.21
C GLU A 131 -7.08 -3.22 34.76
N GLU A 132 -6.02 -2.91 34.00
CA GLU A 132 -4.66 -3.18 34.44
C GLU A 132 -4.15 -2.07 35.34
N LYS A 133 -3.83 -2.42 36.58
CA LYS A 133 -3.57 -1.47 37.68
C LYS A 133 -2.39 -0.54 37.44
N THR A 134 -1.37 -1.02 36.74
CA THR A 134 -0.14 -0.26 36.46
C THR A 134 -0.26 0.65 35.24
N VAL A 135 -1.26 0.41 34.39
CA VAL A 135 -1.52 1.19 33.18
C VAL A 135 -2.80 1.98 33.36
N GLY A 136 -3.97 1.32 33.34
CA GLY A 136 -5.28 1.95 33.43
C GLY A 136 -5.60 2.81 32.20
N VAL A 137 -6.87 3.19 32.08
CA VAL A 137 -7.35 4.13 31.05
C VAL A 137 -8.18 5.20 31.74
N ARG A 138 -7.78 6.47 31.63
CA ARG A 138 -8.44 7.63 32.25
C ARG A 138 -8.61 8.75 31.24
N GLU A 139 -9.50 9.68 31.56
CA GLU A 139 -9.63 10.94 30.81
C GLU A 139 -8.29 11.68 30.78
N GLY A 140 -7.90 12.18 29.61
CA GLY A 140 -6.62 12.84 29.39
C GLY A 140 -5.41 11.90 29.23
N ASP A 141 -5.59 10.58 29.28
CA ASP A 141 -4.54 9.65 28.87
C ASP A 141 -4.45 9.56 27.34
N GLY A 142 -3.28 9.20 26.81
CA GLY A 142 -3.09 8.93 25.38
C GLY A 142 -2.07 7.83 25.13
N PHE A 143 -2.34 7.04 24.09
CA PHE A 143 -1.59 5.83 23.73
C PHE A 143 -0.96 5.97 22.35
N ILE A 144 0.28 5.51 22.20
CA ILE A 144 0.98 5.46 20.92
C ILE A 144 1.06 4.02 20.42
N HIS A 145 1.11 3.85 19.10
CA HIS A 145 1.21 2.56 18.43
C HIS A 145 1.80 2.70 17.02
N ASN A 146 2.68 1.81 16.60
CA ASN A 146 3.10 1.68 15.20
C ASN A 146 3.36 0.22 14.74
N ASP A 147 3.40 -0.75 15.66
CA ASP A 147 3.73 -2.12 15.28
C ASP A 147 2.59 -2.78 14.49
N SER A 148 2.80 -2.98 13.18
CA SER A 148 1.82 -3.52 12.21
C SER A 148 1.10 -4.80 12.68
N ARG A 149 1.75 -5.55 13.57
CA ARG A 149 1.25 -6.80 14.12
C ARG A 149 0.08 -6.59 15.08
N TYR A 150 -0.04 -5.40 15.69
CA TYR A 150 -1.16 -4.99 16.55
C TYR A 150 -2.21 -4.14 15.80
N GLY A 151 -2.02 -3.86 14.51
CA GLY A 151 -2.83 -2.98 13.64
C GLY A 151 -1.92 -2.08 12.78
N ASN A 152 -2.44 -1.16 11.96
CA ASN A 152 -1.68 -0.40 10.93
C ASN A 152 -1.12 -1.26 9.77
N VAL A 153 -0.40 -0.63 8.84
CA VAL A 153 0.17 -1.27 7.63
C VAL A 153 1.62 -1.66 7.84
N HIS A 154 2.40 -0.73 8.39
CA HIS A 154 3.82 -0.86 8.72
C HIS A 154 4.20 0.18 9.78
N ASN A 155 5.43 0.12 10.28
CA ASN A 155 5.83 0.83 11.49
C ASN A 155 6.25 2.29 11.31
N THR A 156 6.26 2.79 10.09
CA THR A 156 6.28 4.24 9.82
C THR A 156 4.93 4.90 10.14
N ASP A 157 3.84 4.13 10.15
CA ASP A 157 2.51 4.65 10.51
C ASP A 157 2.38 4.71 12.02
N GLN A 158 2.43 5.91 12.59
CA GLN A 158 2.33 6.12 14.03
C GLN A 158 0.97 6.70 14.41
N SER A 159 0.25 6.00 15.28
CA SER A 159 -1.07 6.37 15.78
C SER A 159 -0.99 6.96 17.18
N MET A 160 -1.73 8.04 17.44
CA MET A 160 -2.07 8.56 18.77
C MET A 160 -3.55 8.28 19.05
N ILE A 161 -3.85 7.69 20.20
CA ILE A 161 -5.20 7.23 20.56
C ILE A 161 -5.58 7.80 21.92
N LEU A 162 -6.71 8.50 22.01
CA LEU A 162 -7.24 9.08 23.25
C LEU A 162 -8.64 8.53 23.57
N PRO A 163 -8.93 8.15 24.83
CA PRO A 163 -10.28 7.86 25.28
C PRO A 163 -11.04 9.15 25.57
N VAL A 164 -12.34 9.17 25.27
CA VAL A 164 -13.22 10.31 25.57
C VAL A 164 -14.23 9.91 26.64
N PHE A 165 -14.19 10.64 27.76
CA PHE A 165 -15.02 10.36 28.93
C PHE A 165 -16.13 11.41 29.12
N HIS A 166 -17.21 10.98 29.77
CA HIS A 166 -18.26 11.83 30.31
C HIS A 166 -18.70 11.30 31.68
N GLU A 167 -18.64 12.13 32.73
CA GLU A 167 -19.00 11.76 34.10
C GLU A 167 -18.33 10.46 34.60
N GLY A 168 -17.05 10.26 34.23
CA GLY A 168 -16.27 9.07 34.60
C GLY A 168 -16.59 7.82 33.79
N GLN A 169 -17.47 7.88 32.79
CA GLN A 169 -17.76 6.79 31.86
C GLN A 169 -17.05 7.00 30.51
N LEU A 170 -16.45 5.94 29.98
CA LEU A 170 -15.89 5.93 28.64
C LEU A 170 -17.02 5.92 27.59
N VAL A 171 -17.08 6.94 26.74
CA VAL A 171 -18.15 7.08 25.74
C VAL A 171 -17.67 6.66 24.34
N CYS A 172 -16.46 7.06 23.96
CA CYS A 172 -15.87 6.78 22.65
C CYS A 172 -14.34 6.93 22.70
N TRP A 173 -13.68 6.64 21.58
CA TRP A 173 -12.26 6.90 21.38
C TRP A 173 -12.05 7.79 20.17
N VAL A 174 -10.93 8.51 20.15
CA VAL A 174 -10.47 9.26 19.00
C VAL A 174 -9.04 8.86 18.68
N ALA A 175 -8.68 8.87 17.40
CA ALA A 175 -7.32 8.61 16.96
C ALA A 175 -6.89 9.52 15.82
N SER A 176 -5.59 9.75 15.74
CA SER A 176 -4.91 10.37 14.61
C SER A 176 -3.68 9.54 14.25
N THR A 177 -3.49 9.26 12.97
CA THR A 177 -2.38 8.45 12.46
C THR A 177 -1.66 9.22 11.37
N VAL A 178 -0.33 9.20 11.40
CA VAL A 178 0.55 9.88 10.45
C VAL A 178 1.64 8.92 10.00
N HIS A 179 2.00 8.98 8.72
CA HIS A 179 3.23 8.36 8.25
C HIS A 179 4.43 9.28 8.56
N GLU A 180 5.25 8.92 9.55
CA GLU A 180 6.36 9.78 10.02
C GLU A 180 7.64 9.63 9.19
N GLY A 181 7.73 8.61 8.32
CA GLY A 181 8.90 8.33 7.49
C GLY A 181 10.19 8.07 8.26
N GLU A 182 10.14 8.01 9.59
CA GLU A 182 11.27 7.59 10.42
C GLU A 182 10.78 6.88 11.68
N ASN A 183 11.51 5.83 12.04
CA ASN A 183 11.29 4.97 13.18
C ASN A 183 12.59 4.34 13.70
N GLY A 184 13.77 4.70 13.17
CA GLY A 184 15.05 4.16 13.61
C GLY A 184 15.42 2.81 13.01
N ALA A 185 14.80 2.42 11.90
CA ALA A 185 15.18 1.25 11.11
C ALA A 185 16.65 1.26 10.68
N ILE A 186 17.18 0.16 10.14
CA ILE A 186 18.58 0.10 9.65
C ILE A 186 18.87 1.01 8.45
N GLU A 187 17.83 1.42 7.71
CA GLU A 187 17.92 2.36 6.59
C GLU A 187 17.07 3.62 6.88
N PRO A 188 17.46 4.80 6.35
CA PRO A 188 16.64 6.01 6.46
C PRO A 188 15.26 5.85 5.80
N GLY A 189 14.29 6.65 6.23
CA GLY A 189 12.92 6.58 5.68
C GLY A 189 12.02 5.54 6.35
N GLY A 190 12.50 4.86 7.40
CA GLY A 190 11.74 3.89 8.20
C GLY A 190 11.26 2.63 7.48
N MET A 191 11.56 2.49 6.19
CA MET A 191 11.16 1.38 5.32
C MET A 191 12.39 0.69 4.73
N PRO A 192 13.10 -0.14 5.50
CA PRO A 192 14.35 -0.77 5.05
C PRO A 192 14.11 -1.91 4.05
N SER A 193 14.48 -1.70 2.78
CA SER A 193 14.54 -2.77 1.77
C SER A 193 15.53 -3.88 2.16
N MET A 194 16.53 -3.54 2.96
CA MET A 194 17.60 -4.46 3.37
C MET A 194 17.35 -5.21 4.68
N ALA A 195 16.20 -5.01 5.34
CA ALA A 195 15.89 -5.71 6.60
C ALA A 195 15.81 -7.24 6.42
N GLU A 196 16.52 -7.96 7.29
CA GLU A 196 16.57 -9.44 7.32
C GLU A 196 15.78 -10.02 8.47
N THR A 197 15.45 -9.20 9.46
CA THR A 197 14.65 -9.60 10.60
C THR A 197 13.69 -8.48 10.95
N SER A 198 12.62 -8.80 11.68
CA SER A 198 11.75 -7.76 12.22
C SER A 198 12.49 -6.79 13.15
N PHE A 199 13.70 -7.10 13.63
CA PHE A 199 14.48 -6.22 14.51
C PHE A 199 15.27 -5.15 13.76
N ASP A 200 15.41 -5.30 12.45
CA ASP A 200 16.04 -4.31 11.59
C ASP A 200 15.09 -3.16 11.23
N GLU A 201 13.82 -3.28 11.61
CA GLU A 201 12.74 -2.39 11.19
C GLU A 201 12.61 -1.16 12.09
N GLY A 202 13.39 -1.05 13.17
CA GLY A 202 13.36 0.11 14.07
C GLY A 202 12.33 -0.03 15.19
N LEU A 203 11.73 1.08 15.59
CA LEU A 203 10.73 1.16 16.66
C LEU A 203 9.50 0.33 16.30
N LYS A 204 9.17 -0.60 17.19
CA LYS A 204 7.96 -1.44 17.15
C LYS A 204 7.20 -1.27 18.45
N MET A 205 6.33 -0.27 18.43
CA MET A 205 5.51 0.19 19.52
C MET A 205 4.19 -0.58 19.52
N SER A 206 4.07 -1.55 20.42
CA SER A 206 2.76 -2.06 20.84
C SER A 206 1.93 -0.91 21.43
N PRO A 207 0.61 -1.04 21.60
CA PRO A 207 -0.17 0.05 22.19
C PRO A 207 0.27 0.31 23.64
N PHE A 208 0.92 1.44 23.91
CA PHE A 208 1.34 1.82 25.26
C PHE A 208 1.09 3.30 25.56
N LYS A 209 0.91 3.62 26.85
CA LYS A 209 0.55 4.96 27.31
C LYS A 209 1.75 5.91 27.27
N VAL A 210 1.62 7.02 26.53
CA VAL A 210 2.64 8.08 26.39
C VAL A 210 2.16 9.45 26.85
N VAL A 211 0.87 9.61 27.11
CA VAL A 211 0.26 10.87 27.56
C VAL A 211 -0.52 10.60 28.83
N GLU A 212 -0.38 11.47 29.83
CA GLU A 212 -1.14 11.47 31.08
C GLU A 212 -1.58 12.91 31.39
N ASN A 213 -2.86 13.11 31.70
CA ASN A 213 -3.43 14.45 31.94
C ASN A 213 -3.17 15.44 30.79
N TYR A 214 -3.28 14.99 29.54
CA TYR A 214 -3.02 15.76 28.33
C TYR A 214 -1.57 16.21 28.14
N GLU A 215 -0.64 15.65 28.90
CA GLU A 215 0.79 15.97 28.83
C GLU A 215 1.60 14.75 28.37
N ILE A 216 2.48 14.96 27.39
CA ILE A 216 3.39 13.90 26.91
C ILE A 216 4.40 13.58 28.00
N LYS A 217 4.53 12.29 28.32
CA LYS A 217 5.50 11.78 29.30
C LYS A 217 6.92 11.96 28.79
N LYS A 218 7.67 12.85 29.46
CA LYS A 218 8.98 13.32 28.99
C LYS A 218 10.04 12.23 28.96
N ASP A 219 9.98 11.27 29.87
CA ASP A 219 10.85 10.09 29.92
C ASP A 219 10.67 9.21 28.67
N LEU A 220 9.42 8.89 28.33
CA LEU A 220 9.08 8.10 27.15
C LEU A 220 9.40 8.85 25.85
N LEU A 221 9.07 10.14 25.77
CA LEU A 221 9.45 10.98 24.65
C LEU A 221 10.98 10.98 24.44
N THR A 222 11.75 11.15 25.52
CA THR A 222 13.21 11.17 25.44
C THR A 222 13.76 9.83 24.95
N PHE A 223 13.17 8.71 25.38
CA PHE A 223 13.51 7.38 24.86
C PHE A 223 13.24 7.28 23.35
N LEU A 224 12.06 7.69 22.89
CA LEU A 224 11.69 7.64 21.47
C LEU A 224 12.59 8.53 20.61
N GLN A 225 12.88 9.75 21.06
CA GLN A 225 13.79 10.68 20.37
C GLN A 225 15.22 10.12 20.22
N ASN A 226 15.71 9.35 21.20
CA ASN A 226 17.03 8.72 21.12
C ASN A 226 17.05 7.43 20.28
N SER A 227 15.88 7.00 19.78
CA SER A 227 15.72 5.78 19.01
C SER A 227 15.52 6.04 17.52
N VAL A 228 15.63 7.29 17.07
CA VAL A 228 15.38 7.71 15.68
C VAL A 228 16.45 8.69 15.18
N ARG A 229 16.58 8.86 13.86
CA ARG A 229 17.47 9.85 13.25
C ARG A 229 16.96 11.29 13.40
N GLU A 230 15.64 11.46 13.40
CA GLU A 230 14.96 12.77 13.43
C GLU A 230 14.22 13.02 14.76
N PRO A 231 14.94 13.32 15.86
CA PRO A 231 14.30 13.50 17.18
C PRO A 231 13.35 14.71 17.24
N LYS A 232 13.56 15.73 16.39
CA LYS A 232 12.67 16.90 16.33
C LYS A 232 11.32 16.51 15.72
N LEU A 233 11.34 15.85 14.56
CA LEU A 233 10.17 15.31 13.88
C LEU A 233 9.36 14.40 14.81
N GLN A 234 10.01 13.44 15.48
CA GLN A 234 9.33 12.54 16.42
C GLN A 234 8.54 13.28 17.51
N TYR A 235 9.07 14.39 18.04
CA TYR A 235 8.35 15.17 19.05
C TYR A 235 7.22 15.99 18.43
N GLU A 236 7.49 16.67 17.32
CA GLU A 236 6.53 17.52 16.63
C GLU A 236 5.31 16.72 16.18
N ASP A 237 5.52 15.55 15.58
CA ASP A 237 4.44 14.71 15.10
C ASP A 237 3.69 14.02 16.24
N MET A 238 4.34 13.63 17.35
CA MET A 238 3.63 13.18 18.55
C MET A 238 2.73 14.29 19.11
N LYS A 239 3.24 15.52 19.12
CA LYS A 239 2.54 16.68 19.66
C LYS A 239 1.34 17.04 18.78
N VAL A 240 1.50 17.14 17.47
CA VAL A 240 0.40 17.50 16.56
C VAL A 240 -0.73 16.48 16.60
N LYS A 241 -0.41 15.17 16.62
CA LYS A 241 -1.40 14.10 16.74
C LYS A 241 -2.17 14.18 18.07
N LEU A 242 -1.49 14.48 19.18
CA LEU A 242 -2.15 14.71 20.47
C LEU A 242 -3.14 15.88 20.39
N PHE A 243 -2.72 17.02 19.84
CA PHE A 243 -3.60 18.19 19.70
C PHE A 243 -4.77 17.96 18.75
N ALA A 244 -4.58 17.17 17.68
CA ALA A 244 -5.68 16.75 16.81
C ALA A 244 -6.69 15.89 17.57
N CYS A 245 -6.24 14.90 18.34
CA CYS A 245 -7.11 14.09 19.20
C CYS A 245 -7.84 14.94 20.26
N MET A 246 -7.17 15.90 20.89
CA MET A 246 -7.80 16.83 21.83
C MET A 246 -8.84 17.72 21.15
N ARG A 247 -8.62 18.12 19.90
CA ARG A 247 -9.62 18.87 19.13
C ARG A 247 -10.86 18.03 18.83
N LEU A 248 -10.67 16.77 18.42
CA LEU A 248 -11.78 15.84 18.21
C LEU A 248 -12.59 15.64 19.50
N GLU A 249 -11.91 15.44 20.63
CA GLU A 249 -12.54 15.33 21.94
C GLU A 249 -13.35 16.59 22.28
N GLN A 250 -12.79 17.78 22.04
CA GLN A 250 -13.51 19.04 22.25
C GLN A 250 -14.81 19.08 21.45
N ARG A 251 -14.77 18.73 20.15
CA ARG A 251 -15.97 18.69 19.30
C ARG A 251 -17.00 17.68 19.77
N ILE A 252 -16.55 16.53 20.26
CA ILE A 252 -17.42 15.52 20.87
C ILE A 252 -18.07 16.05 22.16
N LYS A 253 -17.31 16.74 23.01
CA LYS A 253 -17.84 17.37 24.23
C LYS A 253 -18.86 18.48 23.92
N GLU A 254 -18.71 19.19 22.81
CA GLU A 254 -19.73 20.12 22.30
C GLU A 254 -21.03 19.40 21.87
N VAL A 255 -20.95 18.15 21.39
CA VAL A 255 -22.15 17.31 21.14
C VAL A 255 -22.78 16.87 22.47
N PHE A 256 -21.98 16.52 23.50
CA PHE A 256 -22.53 16.20 24.82
C PHE A 256 -23.36 17.35 25.40
N ALA A 257 -22.90 18.59 25.22
CA ALA A 257 -23.60 19.76 25.73
C ALA A 257 -24.94 20.04 25.02
N THR A 258 -25.06 19.70 23.72
CA THR A 258 -26.26 20.00 22.92
C THR A 258 -27.25 18.85 22.85
N ASP A 259 -26.75 17.64 22.64
CA ASP A 259 -27.55 16.45 22.33
C ASP A 259 -27.46 15.37 23.41
N GLY A 260 -26.38 15.36 24.18
CA GLY A 260 -26.10 14.39 25.24
C GLY A 260 -25.22 13.21 24.77
N PRO A 261 -24.52 12.55 25.71
CA PRO A 261 -23.62 11.42 25.42
C PRO A 261 -24.33 10.18 24.87
N ASP A 262 -25.57 9.93 25.30
CA ASP A 262 -26.40 8.82 24.81
C ASP A 262 -26.77 9.01 23.33
N ALA A 263 -27.06 10.26 22.91
CA ALA A 263 -27.39 10.58 21.53
C ALA A 263 -26.19 10.32 20.61
N LEU A 264 -24.98 10.68 21.06
CA LEU A 264 -23.75 10.35 20.37
C LEU A 264 -23.58 8.83 20.25
N THR A 265 -23.79 8.09 21.34
CA THR A 265 -23.68 6.62 21.36
C THR A 265 -24.65 5.97 20.37
N ALA A 266 -25.90 6.44 20.33
CA ALA A 266 -26.89 6.02 19.34
C ALA A 266 -26.45 6.35 17.91
N CYS A 267 -25.96 7.57 17.66
CA CYS A 267 -25.46 7.99 16.36
C CYS A 267 -24.31 7.09 15.87
N LEU A 268 -23.35 6.79 16.75
CA LEU A 268 -22.21 5.96 16.39
C LEU A 268 -22.66 4.54 16.03
N ARG A 269 -23.47 3.92 16.88
CA ARG A 269 -23.98 2.56 16.64
C ARG A 269 -24.86 2.49 15.39
N GLN A 270 -25.78 3.43 15.21
CA GLN A 270 -26.69 3.47 14.07
C GLN A 270 -25.94 3.68 12.75
N THR A 271 -24.89 4.49 12.73
CA THR A 271 -24.05 4.69 11.54
C THR A 271 -23.44 3.37 11.09
N ASN A 272 -22.81 2.63 11.99
CA ASN A 272 -22.23 1.32 11.67
C ASN A 272 -23.29 0.29 11.22
N GLU A 273 -24.39 0.15 11.96
CA GLU A 273 -25.45 -0.82 11.61
C GLU A 273 -26.13 -0.49 10.27
N SER A 274 -26.21 0.80 9.91
CA SER A 274 -26.73 1.23 8.60
C SER A 274 -25.79 0.82 7.47
N VAL A 275 -24.47 0.96 7.65
CA VAL A 275 -23.48 0.48 6.67
C VAL A 275 -23.54 -1.04 6.54
N VAL A 276 -23.63 -1.78 7.65
CA VAL A 276 -23.77 -3.26 7.61
C VAL A 276 -24.99 -3.67 6.80
N THR A 277 -26.13 -3.01 7.04
CA THR A 277 -27.38 -3.29 6.33
C THR A 277 -27.24 -3.02 4.83
N GLU A 278 -26.59 -1.91 4.47
CA GLU A 278 -26.43 -1.50 3.07
C GLU A 278 -25.43 -2.38 2.32
N VAL A 279 -24.29 -2.75 2.93
CA VAL A 279 -23.31 -3.68 2.34
C VAL A 279 -23.98 -5.03 2.08
N ARG A 280 -24.74 -5.55 3.05
CA ARG A 280 -25.52 -6.78 2.89
C ARG A 280 -26.48 -6.72 1.71
N ARG A 281 -27.22 -5.61 1.59
CA ARG A 281 -28.17 -5.39 0.48
C ARG A 281 -27.45 -5.40 -0.87
N ARG A 282 -26.39 -4.60 -1.01
CA ARG A 282 -25.61 -4.49 -2.26
C ARG A 282 -25.00 -5.83 -2.69
N ILE A 283 -24.42 -6.58 -1.76
CA ILE A 283 -23.88 -7.91 -2.08
C ILE A 283 -25.00 -8.86 -2.48
N SER A 284 -26.15 -8.83 -1.82
CA SER A 284 -27.30 -9.71 -2.13
C SER A 284 -27.84 -9.53 -3.55
N GLU A 285 -27.75 -8.32 -4.10
CA GLU A 285 -28.20 -7.97 -5.46
C GLU A 285 -27.27 -8.49 -6.57
N TRP A 286 -26.02 -8.81 -6.25
CA TRP A 286 -25.11 -9.37 -7.25
C TRP A 286 -25.51 -10.81 -7.60
N PRO A 287 -25.30 -11.29 -8.84
CA PRO A 287 -25.54 -12.69 -9.15
C PRO A 287 -24.49 -13.59 -8.50
N ASP A 288 -24.89 -14.76 -7.99
CA ASP A 288 -23.95 -15.76 -7.46
C ASP A 288 -22.95 -16.14 -8.56
N MET A 289 -21.65 -15.94 -8.30
CA MET A 289 -20.61 -16.11 -9.30
C MET A 289 -19.24 -16.34 -8.67
N THR A 290 -18.32 -16.89 -9.47
CA THR A 290 -16.92 -17.07 -9.10
C THR A 290 -16.02 -16.45 -10.14
N VAL A 291 -15.14 -15.55 -9.71
CA VAL A 291 -14.11 -14.90 -10.53
C VAL A 291 -12.74 -15.30 -10.02
N ARG A 292 -11.80 -15.55 -10.93
CA ARG A 292 -10.40 -15.83 -10.60
C ARG A 292 -9.50 -14.77 -11.23
N THR A 293 -8.47 -14.40 -10.48
CA THR A 293 -7.40 -13.52 -10.96
C THR A 293 -6.13 -13.76 -10.15
N HIS A 294 -5.01 -13.25 -10.63
CA HIS A 294 -3.75 -13.24 -9.91
C HIS A 294 -2.90 -12.06 -10.37
N VAL A 295 -1.87 -11.74 -9.60
CA VAL A 295 -0.78 -10.84 -9.98
C VAL A 295 0.55 -11.50 -9.64
N ILE A 296 1.62 -11.07 -10.33
CA ILE A 296 2.97 -11.56 -10.13
C ILE A 296 3.84 -10.37 -9.72
N MET A 297 4.53 -10.50 -8.60
CA MET A 297 5.61 -9.62 -8.18
C MET A 297 6.94 -10.18 -8.68
N ASP A 298 7.86 -9.31 -9.05
CA ASP A 298 9.13 -9.69 -9.69
C ASP A 298 10.37 -9.55 -8.79
N SER A 299 10.21 -9.10 -7.55
CA SER A 299 11.33 -8.89 -6.64
C SER A 299 10.94 -8.99 -5.17
N THR A 300 11.90 -9.40 -4.34
CA THR A 300 11.87 -9.27 -2.87
C THR A 300 12.42 -7.93 -2.37
N LEU A 301 12.68 -7.00 -3.28
CA LEU A 301 13.51 -5.80 -3.13
C LEU A 301 15.02 -6.05 -3.01
N ARG A 302 15.46 -7.31 -2.97
CA ARG A 302 16.89 -7.65 -2.88
C ARG A 302 17.36 -8.57 -4.00
N GLU A 303 16.47 -9.41 -4.50
CA GLU A 303 16.70 -10.28 -5.64
C GLU A 303 15.48 -10.32 -6.57
N ASN A 304 15.69 -10.76 -7.83
CA ASN A 304 14.61 -10.98 -8.78
C ASN A 304 13.99 -12.37 -8.57
N VAL A 305 12.68 -12.43 -8.37
CA VAL A 305 11.90 -13.66 -8.15
C VAL A 305 10.50 -13.48 -8.70
N LEU A 306 9.77 -14.54 -9.04
CA LEU A 306 8.35 -14.45 -9.37
C LEU A 306 7.52 -14.93 -8.18
N MET A 307 6.84 -14.01 -7.50
CA MET A 307 5.90 -14.31 -6.41
C MET A 307 4.47 -14.06 -6.85
N LYS A 308 3.62 -15.07 -6.72
CA LYS A 308 2.21 -15.01 -7.10
C LYS A 308 1.30 -14.66 -5.92
N MET A 309 0.49 -13.61 -6.08
CA MET A 309 -0.73 -13.44 -5.29
C MET A 309 -1.92 -14.04 -6.06
N ASN A 310 -2.56 -15.04 -5.48
CA ASN A 310 -3.71 -15.72 -6.08
C ASN A 310 -5.01 -15.20 -5.47
N LEU A 311 -6.07 -15.03 -6.28
CA LEU A 311 -7.39 -14.71 -5.76
C LEU A 311 -8.48 -15.49 -6.50
N THR A 312 -9.29 -16.22 -5.71
CA THR A 312 -10.61 -16.71 -6.12
C THR A 312 -11.67 -15.94 -5.34
N LEU A 313 -12.40 -15.05 -6.02
CA LEU A 313 -13.49 -14.27 -5.44
C LEU A 313 -14.81 -14.99 -5.69
N LYS A 314 -15.55 -15.33 -4.62
CA LYS A 314 -16.85 -16.02 -4.69
C LYS A 314 -17.93 -15.12 -4.11
N LYS A 315 -18.96 -14.80 -4.89
CA LYS A 315 -20.19 -14.20 -4.38
C LYS A 315 -21.22 -15.31 -4.18
N LYS A 316 -21.76 -15.45 -2.97
CA LYS A 316 -22.81 -16.43 -2.62
C LYS A 316 -23.85 -15.83 -1.67
N GLY A 317 -25.09 -15.70 -2.10
CA GLY A 317 -26.16 -15.11 -1.29
C GLY A 317 -25.81 -13.67 -0.90
N ASP A 318 -25.69 -13.40 0.40
CA ASP A 318 -25.31 -12.11 0.98
C ASP A 318 -23.84 -12.06 1.45
N ARG A 319 -22.98 -12.94 0.92
CA ARG A 319 -21.57 -13.05 1.31
C ARG A 319 -20.64 -12.93 0.11
N LEU A 320 -19.53 -12.24 0.31
CA LEU A 320 -18.43 -12.12 -0.64
C LEU A 320 -17.15 -12.70 -0.03
N ILE A 321 -16.63 -13.78 -0.62
CA ILE A 321 -15.53 -14.57 -0.05
C ILE A 321 -14.29 -14.38 -0.92
N PHE A 322 -13.28 -13.71 -0.36
CA PHE A 322 -11.95 -13.55 -0.93
C PHE A 322 -11.06 -14.72 -0.48
N ASN A 323 -10.79 -15.65 -1.40
CA ASN A 323 -9.89 -16.77 -1.13
C ASN A 323 -8.53 -16.54 -1.79
N PHE A 324 -7.50 -16.45 -0.94
CA PHE A 324 -6.10 -16.22 -1.31
C PHE A 324 -5.24 -17.51 -1.26
N GLU A 325 -5.86 -18.68 -1.15
CA GLU A 325 -5.16 -19.98 -1.14
C GLU A 325 -4.28 -20.14 -2.39
N GLY A 326 -3.10 -20.71 -2.22
CA GLY A 326 -2.10 -20.84 -3.27
C GLY A 326 -1.31 -19.55 -3.58
N SER A 327 -1.41 -18.53 -2.74
CA SER A 327 -0.49 -17.38 -2.76
C SER A 327 0.91 -17.76 -2.27
N SER A 328 1.92 -16.96 -2.60
CA SER A 328 3.31 -17.22 -2.21
C SER A 328 3.48 -17.36 -0.69
N PRO A 329 4.35 -18.27 -0.22
CA PRO A 329 4.75 -18.35 1.19
C PRO A 329 5.44 -17.07 1.65
N GLU A 330 5.45 -16.84 2.96
CA GLU A 330 6.25 -15.76 3.56
C GLU A 330 7.75 -16.00 3.36
N ILE A 331 8.51 -14.91 3.29
CA ILE A 331 9.97 -14.95 3.30
C ILE A 331 10.43 -14.29 4.59
N THR A 332 10.85 -15.11 5.56
CA THR A 332 11.07 -14.67 6.95
C THR A 332 12.31 -13.79 7.14
N ASN A 333 13.09 -13.58 6.07
CA ASN A 333 14.20 -12.63 6.05
C ASN A 333 14.17 -11.60 4.91
N ARG A 334 12.96 -11.21 4.48
CA ARG A 334 12.72 -10.09 3.56
C ARG A 334 11.54 -9.27 4.04
N ALA A 335 11.60 -7.94 3.98
CA ALA A 335 10.59 -7.07 4.59
C ALA A 335 9.24 -6.97 3.85
N ILE A 336 9.07 -7.69 2.73
CA ILE A 336 7.93 -7.54 1.81
C ILE A 336 6.62 -8.21 2.27
N ASN A 337 6.61 -8.82 3.46
CA ASN A 337 5.46 -9.59 3.96
C ASN A 337 4.37 -8.67 4.55
N THR A 338 3.12 -9.12 4.51
CA THR A 338 1.95 -8.40 5.01
C THR A 338 1.25 -9.17 6.13
N GLN A 339 0.94 -8.46 7.22
CA GLN A 339 0.05 -8.94 8.27
C GLN A 339 -1.40 -8.96 7.79
N LEU A 340 -2.18 -9.95 8.23
CA LEU A 340 -3.56 -10.14 7.78
C LEU A 340 -4.45 -8.88 7.92
N PRO A 341 -4.41 -8.11 9.03
CA PRO A 341 -5.12 -6.84 9.13
C PRO A 341 -4.87 -5.91 7.95
N GLY A 342 -3.59 -5.69 7.60
CA GLY A 342 -3.19 -4.86 6.46
C GLY A 342 -3.85 -5.36 5.17
N MET A 343 -3.72 -6.65 4.85
CA MET A 343 -4.32 -7.22 3.64
C MET A 343 -5.83 -6.95 3.56
N LYS A 344 -6.57 -7.20 4.64
CA LYS A 344 -8.01 -6.92 4.71
C LYS A 344 -8.31 -5.44 4.54
N GLY A 345 -7.54 -4.58 5.21
CA GLY A 345 -7.65 -3.13 5.10
C GLY A 345 -7.52 -2.67 3.66
N MET A 346 -6.57 -3.22 2.90
CA MET A 346 -6.33 -2.83 1.51
C MET A 346 -7.39 -3.37 0.53
N VAL A 347 -7.96 -4.54 0.80
CA VAL A 347 -9.19 -4.94 0.10
C VAL A 347 -10.32 -3.96 0.44
N GLY A 348 -10.48 -3.60 1.72
CA GLY A 348 -11.42 -2.57 2.17
C GLY A 348 -11.23 -1.23 1.48
N GLN A 349 -9.98 -0.80 1.27
CA GLN A 349 -9.62 0.40 0.52
C GLN A 349 -10.19 0.38 -0.90
N ALA A 350 -10.07 -0.76 -1.61
CA ALA A 350 -10.66 -0.89 -2.94
C ALA A 350 -12.19 -0.72 -2.90
N PHE A 351 -12.85 -1.22 -1.86
CA PHE A 351 -14.30 -1.05 -1.71
C PHE A 351 -14.69 0.37 -1.37
N MET A 352 -14.12 0.93 -0.32
CA MET A 352 -14.49 2.26 0.19
C MET A 352 -14.10 3.40 -0.76
N ASN A 353 -13.15 3.20 -1.67
CA ASN A 353 -12.66 4.27 -2.54
C ASN A 353 -13.13 4.12 -4.00
N HIS A 354 -13.23 2.89 -4.52
CA HIS A 354 -13.50 2.68 -5.94
C HIS A 354 -14.81 1.95 -6.23
N ILE A 355 -15.34 1.13 -5.31
CA ILE A 355 -16.51 0.28 -5.57
C ILE A 355 -17.79 0.89 -4.97
N TRP A 356 -17.70 1.32 -3.70
CA TRP A 356 -18.77 1.95 -2.91
C TRP A 356 -18.27 3.23 -2.23
N PRO A 357 -17.82 4.25 -3.00
CA PRO A 357 -17.28 5.49 -2.46
C PRO A 357 -18.30 6.35 -1.69
N ASP A 358 -19.58 6.00 -1.79
CA ASP A 358 -20.70 6.69 -1.16
C ASP A 358 -21.04 6.19 0.25
N LEU A 359 -20.45 5.07 0.69
CA LEU A 359 -20.66 4.56 2.05
C LEU A 359 -19.81 5.32 3.07
N PRO A 360 -20.33 5.56 4.29
CA PRO A 360 -19.50 5.99 5.41
C PRO A 360 -18.27 5.12 5.56
N ARG A 361 -17.11 5.76 5.73
CA ARG A 361 -15.81 5.10 5.79
C ARG A 361 -15.61 4.51 7.18
N GLY A 362 -15.37 3.21 7.23
CA GLY A 362 -15.17 2.50 8.48
C GLY A 362 -15.14 0.99 8.28
N GLN A 363 -14.70 0.28 9.32
CA GLN A 363 -14.60 -1.18 9.32
C GLN A 363 -15.93 -1.88 8.95
N ALA A 364 -17.09 -1.23 9.18
CA ALA A 364 -18.40 -1.75 8.79
C ALA A 364 -18.54 -1.98 7.28
N GLY A 365 -17.76 -1.28 6.46
CA GLY A 365 -17.69 -1.49 5.00
C GLY A 365 -17.17 -2.89 4.61
N LEU A 366 -16.45 -3.57 5.51
CA LEU A 366 -15.98 -4.95 5.35
C LEU A 366 -16.97 -6.00 5.87
N SER A 367 -18.13 -5.58 6.40
CA SER A 367 -19.16 -6.53 6.81
C SER A 367 -19.61 -7.38 5.62
N HIS A 368 -19.97 -8.65 5.87
CA HIS A 368 -20.31 -9.62 4.82
C HIS A 368 -19.18 -9.95 3.81
N ILE A 369 -17.98 -9.41 3.99
CA ILE A 369 -16.76 -9.80 3.28
C ILE A 369 -15.97 -10.75 4.16
N GLU A 370 -15.58 -11.89 3.59
CA GLU A 370 -14.83 -12.93 4.28
C GLU A 370 -13.50 -13.17 3.58
N PHE A 371 -12.49 -13.48 4.38
CA PHE A 371 -11.13 -13.69 3.92
C PHE A 371 -10.68 -15.11 4.28
N GLU A 372 -10.42 -15.92 3.26
CA GLU A 372 -9.79 -17.23 3.39
C GLU A 372 -8.32 -17.08 3.00
N THR A 373 -7.43 -17.11 4.00
CA THR A 373 -5.98 -16.98 3.84
C THR A 373 -5.25 -18.21 4.41
N THR A 374 -4.00 -18.39 3.99
CA THR A 374 -3.10 -19.38 4.59
C THR A 374 -2.15 -18.67 5.57
N PRO A 375 -2.15 -19.00 6.87
CA PRO A 375 -1.11 -18.57 7.80
C PRO A 375 0.29 -18.98 7.33
N GLY A 376 1.25 -18.05 7.34
CA GLY A 376 2.60 -18.26 6.78
C GLY A 376 2.69 -18.04 5.26
N SER A 377 1.64 -17.50 4.64
CA SER A 377 1.75 -16.85 3.32
C SER A 377 2.18 -15.40 3.47
N PHE A 378 2.69 -14.78 2.41
CA PHE A 378 3.10 -13.37 2.45
C PHE A 378 1.96 -12.36 2.67
N VAL A 379 0.70 -12.79 2.70
CA VAL A 379 -0.52 -11.97 2.95
C VAL A 379 -1.18 -12.25 4.30
N ASP A 380 -0.70 -13.26 5.02
CA ASP A 380 -1.07 -13.64 6.39
C ASP A 380 0.21 -14.18 7.04
N CYS A 381 1.24 -13.34 7.10
CA CYS A 381 2.56 -13.74 7.54
C CYS A 381 2.66 -13.88 9.06
N SER A 382 3.65 -14.64 9.51
CA SER A 382 3.97 -14.79 10.91
C SER A 382 4.47 -13.47 11.53
N TYR A 383 4.30 -13.32 12.84
CA TYR A 383 4.79 -12.15 13.58
C TYR A 383 6.32 -12.05 13.66
N SER A 384 7.03 -13.11 13.25
CA SER A 384 8.49 -13.13 13.12
C SER A 384 8.99 -12.54 11.79
N ALA A 385 8.17 -12.57 10.74
CA ALA A 385 8.56 -12.07 9.44
C ALA A 385 8.64 -10.53 9.45
N PRO A 386 9.72 -9.93 8.90
CA PRO A 386 9.77 -8.50 8.68
C PRO A 386 8.69 -8.07 7.67
N ASN A 387 8.10 -6.90 7.91
CA ASN A 387 6.93 -6.37 7.21
C ASN A 387 6.93 -4.83 7.01
N SER A 388 8.04 -4.16 7.25
CA SER A 388 8.20 -2.71 7.03
C SER A 388 8.01 -2.30 5.56
N GLN A 389 8.17 -3.25 4.64
CA GLN A 389 7.91 -3.13 3.21
C GLN A 389 6.64 -3.90 2.77
N SER A 390 5.67 -4.07 3.69
CA SER A 390 4.38 -4.74 3.42
C SER A 390 3.66 -4.17 2.20
N LEU A 391 3.88 -2.88 1.89
CA LEU A 391 3.40 -2.16 0.71
C LEU A 391 3.57 -2.95 -0.59
N MET A 392 4.67 -3.69 -0.73
CA MET A 392 4.96 -4.49 -1.93
C MET A 392 3.93 -5.59 -2.18
N SER A 393 3.48 -6.27 -1.13
CA SER A 393 2.48 -7.34 -1.24
C SER A 393 1.06 -6.83 -1.01
N ILE A 394 0.85 -5.91 -0.06
CA ILE A 394 -0.49 -5.39 0.25
C ILE A 394 -1.11 -4.60 -0.92
N PHE A 395 -0.35 -3.79 -1.65
CA PHE A 395 -0.87 -3.05 -2.82
C PHE A 395 -1.25 -3.96 -3.99
N GLN A 396 -0.72 -5.19 -4.01
CA GLN A 396 -1.16 -6.21 -4.95
C GLN A 396 -2.54 -6.77 -4.57
N ALA A 397 -2.88 -6.81 -3.27
CA ALA A 397 -4.21 -7.20 -2.79
C ALA A 397 -5.30 -6.24 -3.31
N PHE A 398 -5.00 -4.93 -3.35
CA PHE A 398 -5.85 -3.92 -3.99
C PHE A 398 -6.10 -4.26 -5.46
N THR A 399 -5.04 -4.51 -6.23
CA THR A 399 -5.12 -4.80 -7.66
C THR A 399 -5.96 -6.04 -7.95
N VAL A 400 -5.75 -7.14 -7.23
CA VAL A 400 -6.57 -8.35 -7.44
C VAL A 400 -8.02 -8.12 -7.02
N ALA A 401 -8.29 -7.34 -5.97
CA ALA A 401 -9.64 -7.01 -5.54
C ALA A 401 -10.38 -6.14 -6.57
N GLN A 402 -9.73 -5.10 -7.09
CA GLN A 402 -10.27 -4.22 -8.11
C GLN A 402 -10.50 -4.99 -9.42
N HIS A 403 -9.53 -5.81 -9.86
CA HIS A 403 -9.65 -6.60 -11.07
C HIS A 403 -10.78 -7.66 -10.97
N ALA A 404 -10.87 -8.38 -9.86
CA ALA A 404 -11.92 -9.38 -9.66
C ALA A 404 -13.30 -8.74 -9.56
N THR A 405 -13.43 -7.63 -8.83
CA THR A 405 -14.70 -6.94 -8.66
C THR A 405 -15.16 -6.27 -9.96
N ALA A 406 -14.26 -5.72 -10.77
CA ALA A 406 -14.59 -5.18 -12.09
C ALA A 406 -15.25 -6.25 -13.00
N LYS A 407 -14.75 -7.49 -12.97
CA LYS A 407 -15.36 -8.62 -13.70
C LYS A 407 -16.73 -9.00 -13.17
N MET A 408 -16.95 -8.93 -11.85
CA MET A 408 -18.26 -9.17 -11.24
C MET A 408 -19.26 -8.07 -11.61
N LEU A 409 -18.88 -6.80 -11.43
CA LEU A 409 -19.70 -5.63 -11.69
C LEU A 409 -20.19 -5.60 -13.14
N TYR A 410 -19.40 -6.06 -14.10
CA TYR A 410 -19.82 -6.19 -15.49
C TYR A 410 -21.14 -6.96 -15.64
N SER A 411 -21.32 -8.01 -14.82
CA SER A 411 -22.51 -8.87 -14.81
C SER A 411 -23.61 -8.40 -13.85
N CYS A 412 -23.36 -7.37 -13.04
CA CYS A 412 -24.35 -6.85 -12.09
C CYS A 412 -25.37 -5.92 -12.81
N PRO A 413 -26.65 -5.98 -12.43
CA PRO A 413 -27.68 -5.11 -12.99
C PRO A 413 -27.43 -3.64 -12.64
N ASP A 414 -27.24 -3.38 -11.35
CA ASP A 414 -26.95 -2.05 -10.80
C ASP A 414 -25.46 -1.94 -10.46
N LYS A 415 -24.89 -0.77 -10.77
CA LYS A 415 -23.47 -0.47 -10.55
C LYS A 415 -23.36 0.89 -9.84
N TYR A 416 -22.77 0.89 -8.65
CA TYR A 416 -22.50 2.13 -7.89
C TYR A 416 -21.23 2.83 -8.38
N THR A 417 -20.37 2.11 -9.10
CA THR A 417 -19.17 2.63 -9.76
C THR A 417 -19.12 2.15 -11.21
N ARG A 418 -18.36 2.85 -12.07
CA ARG A 418 -18.08 2.38 -13.42
C ARG A 418 -17.13 1.18 -13.37
N VAL A 419 -17.26 0.26 -14.33
CA VAL A 419 -16.25 -0.80 -14.49
C VAL A 419 -14.93 -0.12 -14.87
N LEU A 420 -13.90 -0.34 -14.08
CA LEU A 420 -12.57 0.23 -14.27
C LEU A 420 -11.49 -0.85 -14.29
N ALA A 421 -10.48 -0.64 -15.13
CA ALA A 421 -9.24 -1.38 -15.10
C ALA A 421 -8.45 -1.04 -13.82
N PRO A 422 -7.49 -1.89 -13.42
CA PRO A 422 -6.63 -1.62 -12.28
C PRO A 422 -5.95 -0.25 -12.31
N TRP A 423 -5.98 0.45 -11.18
CA TRP A 423 -5.18 1.66 -10.91
C TRP A 423 -3.71 1.29 -10.73
N HIS A 424 -2.77 2.18 -11.07
CA HIS A 424 -1.35 1.91 -10.78
C HIS A 424 -1.13 1.75 -9.28
N ASN A 425 -0.38 0.73 -8.87
CA ASN A 425 -0.36 0.26 -7.47
C ASN A 425 1.02 0.24 -6.83
N MET A 426 2.00 0.97 -7.37
CA MET A 426 3.35 1.00 -6.79
C MET A 426 3.82 2.42 -6.50
N ILE A 427 4.61 2.54 -5.45
CA ILE A 427 5.20 3.80 -4.97
C ILE A 427 6.60 3.98 -5.54
N ASN A 428 6.70 4.55 -6.75
CA ASN A 428 8.01 4.85 -7.32
C ASN A 428 8.50 6.20 -6.83
N THR A 429 9.11 6.22 -5.66
CA THR A 429 9.64 7.41 -5.00
C THR A 429 11.09 7.22 -4.58
N PHE A 430 11.79 8.33 -4.40
CA PHE A 430 13.04 8.35 -3.65
C PHE A 430 12.73 8.46 -2.17
N ILE A 431 13.14 7.42 -1.45
CA ILE A 431 13.36 7.51 -0.01
C ILE A 431 14.79 8.03 0.17
N TRP A 432 15.02 8.87 1.15
CA TRP A 432 16.28 9.59 1.28
C TRP A 432 16.67 9.75 2.73
N GLY A 433 17.93 10.12 2.94
CA GLY A 433 18.41 10.46 4.27
C GLY A 433 19.89 10.80 4.27
N GLY A 434 20.33 11.31 5.41
CA GLY A 434 21.67 11.85 5.57
C GLY A 434 21.67 13.20 6.25
N VAL A 435 22.69 14.01 5.97
CA VAL A 435 22.79 15.39 6.47
C VAL A 435 22.37 16.36 5.38
N ASN A 436 21.45 17.26 5.66
CA ASN A 436 20.99 18.28 4.72
C ASN A 436 21.93 19.49 4.64
N GLN A 437 21.60 20.45 3.76
CA GLN A 437 22.34 21.70 3.55
C GLN A 437 22.39 22.62 4.79
N HIS A 438 21.52 22.37 5.78
CA HIS A 438 21.45 23.10 7.05
C HIS A 438 22.23 22.41 8.17
N GLY A 439 22.85 21.26 7.90
CA GLY A 439 23.61 20.47 8.88
C GLY A 439 22.75 19.60 9.80
N GLU A 440 21.50 19.35 9.43
CA GLU A 440 20.56 18.51 10.18
C GLU A 440 20.52 17.09 9.61
N THR A 441 20.47 16.09 10.50
CA THR A 441 20.27 14.69 10.09
C THR A 441 18.79 14.44 9.82
N LEU A 442 18.48 13.97 8.61
CA LEU A 442 17.13 13.65 8.16
C LEU A 442 17.06 12.24 7.57
N GLY A 443 15.86 11.69 7.46
CA GLY A 443 15.56 10.45 6.77
C GLY A 443 14.06 10.29 6.55
N ASN A 444 13.59 10.45 5.32
CA ASN A 444 12.17 10.40 5.00
C ASN A 444 11.92 9.98 3.54
N LEU A 445 10.66 10.00 3.12
CA LEU A 445 10.23 9.81 1.74
C LEU A 445 9.73 11.13 1.12
N CYS A 446 9.56 11.18 -0.20
CA CYS A 446 9.02 12.35 -0.90
C CYS A 446 7.54 12.14 -1.30
N ALA A 447 6.73 13.21 -1.28
CA ALA A 447 5.32 13.18 -1.71
C ALA A 447 5.13 12.93 -3.22
N ASP A 448 6.21 12.90 -3.97
CA ASP A 448 6.25 12.52 -5.38
C ASP A 448 5.77 11.08 -5.66
N LEU A 449 5.48 10.29 -4.64
CA LEU A 449 4.82 8.99 -4.75
C LEU A 449 3.33 9.11 -5.15
N ASN A 450 2.69 10.25 -4.87
CA ASN A 450 1.23 10.40 -4.93
C ASN A 450 0.69 10.49 -6.38
N GLY A 451 1.51 10.82 -7.37
CA GLY A 451 1.10 11.00 -8.76
C GLY A 451 0.91 9.70 -9.56
N MET A 452 0.14 8.73 -9.03
CA MET A 452 -0.12 7.45 -9.69
C MET A 452 -1.15 7.58 -10.83
N GLY A 453 -0.93 6.82 -11.91
CA GLY A 453 -1.82 6.79 -13.06
C GLY A 453 -3.12 6.02 -12.83
N GLY A 454 -4.24 6.63 -13.22
CA GLY A 454 -5.58 6.07 -13.09
C GLY A 454 -5.90 4.93 -14.07
N GLY A 455 -6.66 3.94 -13.61
CA GLY A 455 -7.12 2.84 -14.47
C GLY A 455 -8.16 3.32 -15.48
N ALA A 456 -8.07 2.85 -16.73
CA ALA A 456 -9.06 3.16 -17.77
C ALA A 456 -10.46 2.66 -17.36
N ARG A 457 -11.49 3.45 -17.65
CA ARG A 457 -12.89 3.07 -17.40
C ARG A 457 -13.51 2.47 -18.65
N MET A 458 -14.64 1.82 -18.47
CA MET A 458 -15.43 1.26 -19.57
C MET A 458 -15.95 2.30 -20.57
N ASP A 459 -15.85 3.59 -20.27
CA ASP A 459 -16.40 4.70 -21.05
C ASP A 459 -15.46 5.90 -21.22
N ARG A 460 -14.24 5.88 -20.66
CA ARG A 460 -13.25 6.96 -20.82
C ARG A 460 -11.84 6.53 -20.38
N ASP A 461 -10.84 7.29 -20.82
CA ASP A 461 -9.45 7.14 -20.41
C ASP A 461 -9.26 7.35 -18.89
N GLY A 462 -8.19 6.76 -18.36
CA GLY A 462 -7.78 6.94 -16.97
C GLY A 462 -7.10 8.29 -16.74
N GLU A 463 -7.21 8.82 -15.53
CA GLU A 463 -6.61 10.11 -15.17
C GLU A 463 -5.08 10.05 -15.05
N HIS A 464 -4.39 11.04 -15.59
CA HIS A 464 -2.96 11.19 -15.45
C HIS A 464 -2.57 11.68 -14.06
N SER A 465 -1.58 11.02 -13.44
CA SER A 465 -0.92 11.44 -12.20
C SER A 465 -1.84 12.07 -11.15
N LEU A 466 -2.96 11.41 -10.89
CA LEU A 466 -4.03 12.01 -10.08
C LEU A 466 -3.81 11.76 -8.60
N ALA A 467 -3.75 10.50 -8.20
CA ALA A 467 -3.78 10.13 -6.80
C ALA A 467 -3.29 8.68 -6.58
N PRO A 468 -2.70 8.37 -5.42
CA PRO A 468 -2.35 7.01 -5.06
C PRO A 468 -3.59 6.20 -4.68
N ILE A 469 -3.49 4.87 -4.76
CA ILE A 469 -4.59 3.95 -4.41
C ILE A 469 -5.03 4.04 -2.93
N PHE A 470 -4.15 4.54 -2.06
CA PHE A 470 -4.35 4.55 -0.62
C PHE A 470 -4.84 5.91 -0.09
N ALA A 471 -4.57 7.03 -0.79
CA ALA A 471 -4.91 8.38 -0.34
C ALA A 471 -5.42 9.26 -1.49
N THR A 472 -6.72 9.22 -1.80
CA THR A 472 -7.27 9.86 -3.02
C THR A 472 -7.26 11.38 -3.05
N MET A 473 -7.04 12.01 -1.89
CA MET A 473 -6.98 13.47 -1.73
C MET A 473 -5.57 13.97 -1.39
N ALA A 474 -4.54 13.14 -1.60
CA ALA A 474 -3.15 13.50 -1.33
C ALA A 474 -2.59 14.46 -2.40
N ASP A 475 -1.64 15.29 -1.99
CA ASP A 475 -0.92 16.21 -2.88
C ASP A 475 0.44 15.62 -3.27
N ILE A 476 0.92 15.95 -4.46
CA ILE A 476 2.23 15.52 -4.97
C ILE A 476 3.40 16.38 -4.45
N GLY A 477 3.11 17.41 -3.66
CA GLY A 477 4.07 18.26 -2.96
C GLY A 477 4.73 19.33 -3.83
N GLU A 478 5.23 20.42 -3.24
CA GLU A 478 5.90 21.48 -4.00
C GLU A 478 7.41 21.25 -4.13
N GLN A 479 7.92 21.31 -5.36
CA GLN A 479 9.33 21.04 -5.64
C GLN A 479 10.24 22.05 -4.91
N GLU A 480 9.94 23.34 -5.01
CA GLU A 480 10.77 24.39 -4.39
C GLU A 480 10.82 24.27 -2.86
N LEU A 481 9.71 23.86 -2.23
CA LEU A 481 9.67 23.60 -0.79
C LEU A 481 10.53 22.40 -0.41
N ASN A 482 10.47 21.32 -1.19
CA ASN A 482 11.29 20.15 -0.96
C ASN A 482 12.79 20.51 -1.09
N GLU A 483 13.19 21.16 -2.19
CA GLU A 483 14.60 21.51 -2.48
C GLU A 483 15.20 22.48 -1.46
N GLU A 484 14.38 23.25 -0.73
CA GLU A 484 14.83 24.07 0.40
C GLU A 484 15.16 23.25 1.67
N GLU A 485 14.52 22.09 1.86
CA GLU A 485 14.67 21.22 3.04
C GLU A 485 15.72 20.11 2.84
N VAL A 486 15.93 19.66 1.60
CA VAL A 486 16.81 18.52 1.25
C VAL A 486 17.91 18.88 0.24
N PRO A 487 19.11 18.26 0.28
CA PRO A 487 20.27 18.69 -0.49
C PRO A 487 20.34 18.09 -1.90
N PHE A 488 19.19 17.88 -2.55
CA PHE A 488 19.11 17.40 -3.93
C PHE A 488 18.10 18.22 -4.73
N LEU A 489 18.29 18.27 -6.06
CA LEU A 489 17.33 18.91 -6.97
C LEU A 489 16.64 17.87 -7.84
N GLN A 490 15.37 18.09 -8.13
CA GLN A 490 14.60 17.36 -9.15
C GLN A 490 14.77 18.04 -10.51
N LEU A 491 15.90 17.76 -11.18
CA LEU A 491 16.27 18.32 -12.49
C LEU A 491 15.22 18.10 -13.58
N VAL A 492 14.49 17.00 -13.48
CA VAL A 492 13.20 16.82 -14.14
C VAL A 492 12.22 16.40 -13.06
N SER A 493 11.27 17.27 -12.74
CA SER A 493 10.18 16.95 -11.82
C SER A 493 8.90 16.70 -12.60
N LYS A 494 8.19 15.63 -12.23
CA LYS A 494 6.80 15.38 -12.60
C LYS A 494 6.49 15.51 -14.11
N LYS A 495 7.41 15.06 -14.97
CA LYS A 495 7.22 15.10 -16.42
C LYS A 495 6.47 13.87 -16.91
N MET A 496 5.39 14.08 -17.67
CA MET A 496 4.69 13.02 -18.38
C MET A 496 5.56 12.51 -19.53
N THR A 497 6.01 11.25 -19.45
CA THR A 497 6.91 10.67 -20.45
C THR A 497 6.11 10.05 -21.58
N THR A 498 6.32 10.54 -22.80
CA THR A 498 5.71 9.99 -24.03
C THR A 498 5.87 8.47 -24.11
N ASN A 499 4.85 7.78 -24.62
CA ASN A 499 4.83 6.33 -24.84
C ASN A 499 4.89 5.47 -23.55
N THR A 500 4.29 5.92 -22.45
CA THR A 500 4.25 5.16 -21.18
C THR A 500 2.86 4.69 -20.75
N GLN A 501 1.79 5.15 -21.42
CA GLN A 501 0.41 4.75 -21.15
C GLN A 501 0.14 3.29 -21.50
N ALA A 502 -0.70 2.63 -20.70
CA ALA A 502 -1.23 1.31 -21.02
C ALA A 502 -2.29 1.41 -22.14
N PRO A 503 -2.07 0.79 -23.33
CA PRO A 503 -3.01 0.91 -24.44
C PRO A 503 -4.33 0.17 -24.21
N GLY A 504 -5.42 0.68 -24.79
CA GLY A 504 -6.73 0.03 -24.81
C GLY A 504 -7.69 0.80 -25.72
N LYS A 505 -8.94 0.34 -25.81
CA LYS A 505 -10.05 1.17 -26.32
C LYS A 505 -10.06 2.51 -25.58
N TYR A 506 -9.97 2.41 -24.26
CA TYR A 506 -9.62 3.50 -23.37
C TYR A 506 -8.26 3.20 -22.75
N ARG A 507 -7.37 4.18 -22.80
CA ARG A 507 -5.99 4.05 -22.30
C ARG A 507 -5.96 4.28 -20.79
N GLY A 508 -4.99 3.65 -20.13
CA GLY A 508 -4.65 3.99 -18.75
C GLY A 508 -4.13 5.42 -18.65
N GLY A 509 -4.37 6.05 -17.51
CA GLY A 509 -3.73 7.29 -17.13
C GLY A 509 -2.26 7.04 -16.82
N MET A 510 -1.39 7.89 -17.32
CA MET A 510 0.06 7.79 -17.12
C MET A 510 0.46 8.37 -15.76
N GLY A 511 1.54 7.84 -15.19
CA GLY A 511 2.32 8.51 -14.16
C GLY A 511 3.37 9.45 -14.78
N TYR A 512 4.08 10.18 -13.93
CA TYR A 512 5.20 11.04 -14.35
C TYR A 512 6.57 10.42 -14.08
N THR A 513 7.59 11.05 -14.64
CA THR A 513 9.00 10.70 -14.51
C THR A 513 9.76 11.78 -13.76
N GLN A 514 10.80 11.34 -13.04
CA GLN A 514 11.65 12.18 -12.21
C GLN A 514 13.13 11.87 -12.42
N ILE A 515 13.96 12.91 -12.41
CA ILE A 515 15.43 12.85 -12.45
C ILE A 515 15.93 13.71 -11.30
N ALA A 516 16.56 13.07 -10.31
CA ALA A 516 17.09 13.73 -9.12
C ALA A 516 18.63 13.65 -9.08
N ALA A 517 19.27 14.68 -8.51
CA ALA A 517 20.71 14.72 -8.30
C ALA A 517 21.08 15.47 -7.01
N THR A 518 21.93 14.88 -6.17
CA THR A 518 22.45 15.51 -4.95
C THR A 518 23.37 16.68 -5.28
N LYS A 519 23.27 17.78 -4.54
CA LYS A 519 24.01 19.03 -4.81
C LYS A 519 24.89 19.47 -3.65
N ASP A 520 24.31 19.63 -2.46
CA ASP A 520 24.88 20.44 -1.35
C ASP A 520 25.24 19.60 -0.10
N SER A 521 25.38 18.28 -0.24
CA SER A 521 25.83 17.39 0.84
C SER A 521 26.55 16.15 0.32
N ASP A 522 27.71 15.85 0.93
CA ASP A 522 28.47 14.61 0.68
C ASP A 522 28.01 13.44 1.58
N GLN A 523 27.08 13.71 2.51
CA GLN A 523 26.54 12.74 3.46
C GLN A 523 25.05 12.50 3.19
N TRP A 524 24.65 12.47 1.92
CA TRP A 524 23.28 12.27 1.50
C TRP A 524 23.14 11.06 0.58
N GLY A 525 22.02 10.37 0.66
CA GLY A 525 21.76 9.19 -0.15
C GLY A 525 20.30 8.95 -0.46
N PHE A 526 20.08 8.02 -1.38
CA PHE A 526 18.77 7.60 -1.85
C PHE A 526 18.57 6.10 -1.63
N MET A 527 17.32 5.71 -1.51
CA MET A 527 16.80 4.36 -1.45
C MET A 527 15.53 4.33 -2.31
N THR A 528 15.19 3.18 -2.87
CA THR A 528 13.90 3.00 -3.56
C THR A 528 13.26 1.69 -3.10
N THR A 529 11.93 1.65 -3.13
CA THR A 529 11.16 0.44 -2.82
C THR A 529 9.99 0.29 -3.77
N SER A 530 10.12 -0.64 -4.72
CA SER A 530 9.03 -0.99 -5.62
C SER A 530 9.32 -2.31 -6.32
N VAL A 531 8.25 -2.99 -6.71
CA VAL A 531 8.28 -4.11 -7.66
C VAL A 531 7.75 -3.65 -9.00
N GLY A 532 8.03 -4.37 -10.08
CA GLY A 532 7.52 -4.05 -11.41
C GLY A 532 8.55 -3.70 -12.47
N SER A 533 9.83 -3.89 -12.16
CA SER A 533 10.94 -3.57 -13.07
C SER A 533 11.16 -4.62 -14.17
N LYS A 534 10.60 -5.83 -14.02
CA LYS A 534 10.70 -6.97 -14.94
C LYS A 534 9.33 -7.48 -15.38
N THR A 535 8.30 -7.38 -14.54
CA THR A 535 6.92 -7.73 -14.89
C THR A 535 5.96 -6.61 -14.50
N PRO A 536 4.97 -6.23 -15.31
CA PRO A 536 3.97 -5.24 -14.92
C PRO A 536 3.28 -5.59 -13.60
N THR A 537 3.12 -4.61 -12.72
CA THR A 537 2.46 -4.82 -11.42
C THR A 537 0.94 -4.89 -11.52
N ILE A 538 0.37 -4.42 -12.63
CA ILE A 538 -1.07 -4.41 -12.89
C ILE A 538 -1.38 -4.95 -14.28
N GLN A 539 -2.60 -5.45 -14.45
CA GLN A 539 -3.10 -5.97 -15.72
C GLN A 539 -4.09 -4.98 -16.37
N GLY A 540 -4.28 -5.08 -17.68
CA GLY A 540 -5.41 -4.42 -18.34
C GLY A 540 -6.71 -5.21 -18.16
N LEU A 541 -7.83 -4.62 -18.58
CA LEU A 541 -9.16 -5.21 -18.46
C LEU A 541 -9.82 -5.41 -19.84
N PHE A 542 -10.45 -6.57 -20.04
CA PHE A 542 -11.27 -6.90 -21.23
C PHE A 542 -10.61 -6.62 -22.59
N GLY A 543 -9.32 -6.93 -22.72
CA GLY A 543 -8.54 -6.74 -23.96
C GLY A 543 -7.62 -5.53 -23.94
N GLY A 544 -7.71 -4.68 -22.90
CA GLY A 544 -6.72 -3.64 -22.65
C GLY A 544 -5.39 -4.22 -22.15
N TYR A 545 -4.32 -3.46 -22.35
CA TYR A 545 -2.96 -3.86 -21.99
C TYR A 545 -2.62 -3.49 -20.55
N ALA A 546 -1.62 -4.18 -20.01
CA ALA A 546 -1.00 -3.86 -18.73
C ALA A 546 -0.19 -2.56 -18.81
N ALA A 547 0.17 -2.01 -17.64
CA ALA A 547 1.18 -0.97 -17.54
C ALA A 547 2.54 -1.46 -18.05
N GLY A 548 3.41 -0.53 -18.45
CA GLY A 548 4.81 -0.85 -18.73
C GLY A 548 5.59 -1.22 -17.47
N THR A 549 6.76 -1.85 -17.65
CA THR A 549 7.72 -2.06 -16.57
C THR A 549 8.45 -0.78 -16.22
N ILE A 550 8.83 -0.64 -14.95
CA ILE A 550 9.37 0.58 -14.35
C ILE A 550 10.70 0.24 -13.65
N PRO A 551 11.85 0.30 -14.35
CA PRO A 551 13.16 0.12 -13.71
C PRO A 551 13.68 1.42 -13.09
N LEU A 552 14.64 1.29 -12.17
CA LEU A 552 15.50 2.39 -11.76
C LEU A 552 16.59 2.59 -12.81
N CYS A 553 16.83 3.82 -13.25
CA CYS A 553 17.97 4.16 -14.08
C CYS A 553 18.93 5.06 -13.28
N LYS A 554 20.23 4.76 -13.35
CA LYS A 554 21.27 5.55 -12.67
C LYS A 554 22.38 5.93 -13.66
N VAL A 555 22.84 7.18 -13.57
CA VAL A 555 24.06 7.64 -14.21
C VAL A 555 25.05 8.06 -13.14
N ALA A 556 26.13 7.30 -13.01
CA ALA A 556 27.21 7.55 -12.07
C ALA A 556 28.43 8.16 -12.77
N ASP A 557 29.41 8.61 -11.97
CA ASP A 557 30.68 9.18 -12.46
C ASP A 557 30.49 10.42 -13.36
N VAL A 558 29.45 11.21 -13.06
CA VAL A 558 29.13 12.48 -13.71
C VAL A 558 28.82 13.53 -12.66
N ASP A 559 29.25 14.77 -12.91
CA ASP A 559 28.66 15.94 -12.24
C ASP A 559 27.76 16.66 -13.25
N VAL A 560 26.46 16.34 -13.22
CA VAL A 560 25.49 16.92 -14.16
C VAL A 560 25.38 18.44 -14.04
N TYR A 561 25.70 19.01 -12.88
CA TYR A 561 25.65 20.46 -12.70
C TYR A 561 26.77 21.13 -13.48
N ASP A 562 27.96 20.55 -13.49
CA ASP A 562 29.06 21.03 -14.33
C ASP A 562 28.71 20.88 -15.82
N VAL A 563 28.05 19.79 -16.22
CA VAL A 563 27.55 19.61 -17.58
C VAL A 563 26.55 20.71 -17.95
N MET A 564 25.55 20.98 -17.10
CA MET A 564 24.54 22.02 -17.37
C MET A 564 25.15 23.42 -17.45
N LEU A 565 26.22 23.69 -16.69
CA LEU A 565 26.91 24.99 -16.72
C LEU A 565 27.84 25.16 -17.93
N THR A 566 28.44 24.08 -18.42
CA THR A 566 29.52 24.13 -19.43
C THR A 566 29.10 23.65 -20.82
N LYS A 567 28.19 22.68 -20.90
CA LYS A 567 27.69 22.02 -22.11
C LYS A 567 26.18 21.69 -21.98
N PRO A 568 25.31 22.70 -21.78
CA PRO A 568 23.89 22.49 -21.49
C PRO A 568 23.14 21.65 -22.55
N GLU A 569 23.59 21.67 -23.81
CA GLU A 569 23.01 20.88 -24.90
C GLU A 569 23.13 19.35 -24.73
N GLN A 570 24.05 18.90 -23.86
CA GLN A 570 24.22 17.48 -23.52
C GLN A 570 23.14 16.99 -22.56
N PHE A 571 22.56 17.85 -21.72
CA PHE A 571 21.52 17.41 -20.79
C PHE A 571 20.20 17.19 -21.53
N LYS A 572 19.61 16.00 -21.37
CA LYS A 572 18.31 15.64 -21.96
C LYS A 572 17.27 15.53 -20.85
N HIS A 573 16.08 16.06 -21.07
CA HIS A 573 15.00 16.05 -20.08
C HIS A 573 14.15 14.77 -20.15
N SER A 574 14.77 13.62 -20.40
CA SER A 574 14.08 12.35 -20.69
C SER A 574 14.97 11.17 -20.32
N ILE A 575 14.45 10.26 -19.50
CA ILE A 575 15.18 9.03 -19.16
C ILE A 575 15.52 8.22 -20.42
N PRO A 576 14.58 7.94 -21.35
CA PRO A 576 14.91 7.26 -22.61
C PRO A 576 16.02 7.95 -23.41
N GLU A 577 16.04 9.28 -23.50
CA GLU A 577 17.08 9.98 -24.28
C GLU A 577 18.44 9.87 -23.58
N ILE A 578 18.51 10.14 -22.26
CA ILE A 578 19.76 10.01 -21.48
C ILE A 578 20.32 8.59 -21.60
N MET A 579 19.48 7.56 -21.40
CA MET A 579 19.94 6.18 -21.34
C MET A 579 20.32 5.60 -22.70
N ASN A 580 19.64 6.03 -23.78
CA ASN A 580 19.92 5.53 -25.13
C ASN A 580 21.03 6.32 -25.84
N GLU A 581 21.09 7.65 -25.67
CA GLU A 581 22.10 8.49 -26.32
C GLU A 581 23.41 8.55 -25.53
N GLN A 582 23.35 8.34 -24.20
CA GLN A 582 24.50 8.39 -23.30
C GLN A 582 25.36 9.65 -23.49
N PRO A 583 24.77 10.86 -23.29
CA PRO A 583 25.38 12.12 -23.72
C PRO A 583 26.57 12.59 -22.87
N PHE A 584 26.78 12.01 -21.70
CA PHE A 584 27.84 12.40 -20.76
C PHE A 584 29.07 11.51 -20.93
N ASP A 585 30.20 12.13 -21.29
CA ASP A 585 31.48 11.47 -21.51
C ASP A 585 32.00 10.83 -20.20
N ASN A 586 32.45 9.57 -20.28
CA ASN A 586 33.01 8.78 -19.15
C ASN A 586 32.05 8.48 -18.00
N ALA A 587 30.76 8.76 -18.15
CA ALA A 587 29.76 8.39 -17.16
C ALA A 587 29.39 6.90 -17.25
N THR A 588 28.94 6.33 -16.13
CA THR A 588 28.50 4.94 -16.04
C THR A 588 26.97 4.86 -16.04
N TYR A 589 26.38 4.25 -17.06
CA TYR A 589 24.92 4.10 -17.22
C TYR A 589 24.48 2.72 -16.78
N SER A 590 23.45 2.65 -15.94
CA SER A 590 22.95 1.37 -15.42
C SER A 590 21.44 1.38 -15.19
N THR A 591 20.84 0.19 -15.26
CA THR A 591 19.43 -0.05 -14.94
C THR A 591 19.32 -1.12 -13.88
N HIS A 592 18.47 -0.91 -12.88
CA HIS A 592 18.30 -1.79 -11.73
C HIS A 592 16.81 -2.12 -11.52
N HIS A 593 16.52 -3.14 -10.71
CA HIS A 593 15.20 -3.23 -10.10
C HIS A 593 15.04 -2.09 -9.09
N LEU A 594 13.80 -1.72 -8.76
CA LEU A 594 13.50 -0.61 -7.85
C LEU A 594 13.70 -0.93 -6.35
N GLY A 595 14.36 -2.04 -6.01
CA GLY A 595 14.75 -2.37 -4.63
C GLY A 595 16.18 -1.91 -4.35
N LEU A 596 16.45 -0.62 -4.45
CA LEU A 596 17.76 -0.06 -4.12
C LEU A 596 17.81 0.14 -2.62
N GLY A 597 18.66 -0.59 -1.90
CA GLY A 597 19.03 -0.26 -0.51
C GLY A 597 19.80 1.07 -0.44
N PHE A 598 19.91 1.66 0.76
CA PHE A 598 20.47 3.00 0.93
C PHE A 598 21.85 3.17 0.28
N ASP A 599 21.91 4.05 -0.72
CA ASP A 599 23.08 4.34 -1.54
C ASP A 599 23.47 5.81 -1.36
N ILE A 600 24.72 6.05 -0.93
CA ILE A 600 25.24 7.41 -0.78
C ILE A 600 25.44 8.00 -2.17
N SER A 601 24.74 9.08 -2.47
CA SER A 601 24.80 9.75 -3.76
C SER A 601 25.96 10.72 -3.78
N LYS A 602 26.83 10.61 -4.78
CA LYS A 602 27.79 11.68 -5.06
C LYS A 602 27.09 12.86 -5.69
N ARG A 603 27.72 14.02 -5.58
CA ARG A 603 27.28 15.24 -6.25
C ARG A 603 27.08 15.01 -7.75
N GLY A 604 25.90 15.39 -8.24
CA GLY A 604 25.58 15.42 -9.67
C GLY A 604 25.31 14.05 -10.33
N GLU A 605 25.41 12.94 -9.59
CA GLU A 605 24.93 11.63 -10.08
C GLU A 605 23.42 11.66 -10.28
N LEU A 606 22.94 11.02 -11.34
CA LEU A 606 21.52 11.00 -11.68
C LEU A 606 20.85 9.74 -11.16
N TYR A 607 19.79 9.92 -10.38
CA TYR A 607 18.84 8.88 -10.00
C TYR A 607 17.53 9.15 -10.71
N MET A 608 17.01 8.16 -11.43
CA MET A 608 15.92 8.39 -12.37
C MET A 608 14.86 7.30 -12.29
N ILE A 609 13.61 7.70 -12.03
CA ILE A 609 12.47 6.81 -11.83
C ILE A 609 11.25 7.32 -12.59
N SER A 610 10.32 6.43 -12.90
CA SER A 610 9.02 6.80 -13.48
C SER A 610 7.90 6.12 -12.73
N GLN A 611 6.87 6.86 -12.34
CA GLN A 611 5.59 6.31 -11.96
C GLN A 611 4.98 5.53 -13.13
N GLY A 612 4.27 4.44 -12.82
CA GLY A 612 3.62 3.62 -13.84
C GLY A 612 2.26 4.16 -14.27
N SER A 613 1.75 3.61 -15.37
CA SER A 613 0.40 3.86 -15.87
C SER A 613 -0.63 2.99 -15.13
N GLY A 614 -1.88 3.44 -15.06
CA GLY A 614 -3.02 2.56 -14.81
C GLY A 614 -3.27 1.61 -15.99
N GLY A 615 -4.11 0.59 -15.80
CA GLY A 615 -4.37 -0.44 -16.83
C GLY A 615 -5.27 0.08 -17.95
N GLY A 616 -5.09 -0.43 -19.17
CA GLY A 616 -5.98 -0.13 -20.30
C GLY A 616 -7.28 -0.93 -20.24
N TYR A 617 -8.33 -0.44 -20.91
CA TYR A 617 -9.64 -1.11 -21.02
C TYR A 617 -9.98 -1.36 -22.49
N GLY A 618 -10.43 -2.57 -22.82
CA GLY A 618 -10.93 -2.93 -24.16
C GLY A 618 -9.84 -3.08 -25.24
N ASP A 619 -10.19 -3.70 -26.37
CA ASP A 619 -9.26 -3.85 -27.50
C ASP A 619 -8.89 -2.48 -28.08
N LEU A 620 -7.59 -2.22 -28.21
CA LEU A 620 -7.03 -0.99 -28.77
C LEU A 620 -7.51 -0.68 -30.20
N LEU A 621 -7.94 -1.68 -30.98
CA LEU A 621 -8.50 -1.44 -32.32
C LEU A 621 -9.90 -0.82 -32.28
N GLU A 622 -10.52 -0.74 -31.11
CA GLU A 622 -11.79 -0.03 -30.88
C GLU A 622 -11.60 1.41 -30.40
N ARG A 623 -10.36 1.86 -30.12
CA ARG A 623 -10.10 3.26 -29.76
C ARG A 623 -10.54 4.16 -30.91
N ASP A 624 -11.24 5.23 -30.59
CA ASP A 624 -11.63 6.26 -31.57
C ASP A 624 -10.36 6.86 -32.19
N PRO A 625 -10.18 6.82 -33.53
CA PRO A 625 -9.04 7.44 -34.20
C PRO A 625 -8.82 8.91 -33.81
N ALA A 626 -9.88 9.68 -33.56
CA ALA A 626 -9.76 11.08 -33.13
C ALA A 626 -9.09 11.19 -31.75
N MET A 627 -9.39 10.28 -30.82
CA MET A 627 -8.71 10.23 -29.52
C MET A 627 -7.24 9.83 -29.64
N VAL A 628 -6.88 9.01 -30.65
CA VAL A 628 -5.48 8.69 -30.94
C VAL A 628 -4.73 9.92 -31.45
N ILE A 629 -5.38 10.76 -32.26
CA ILE A 629 -4.80 12.03 -32.70
C ILE A 629 -4.64 12.99 -31.52
N GLN A 630 -5.63 13.10 -30.65
CA GLN A 630 -5.54 13.89 -29.43
C GLN A 630 -4.33 13.45 -28.57
N ASP A 631 -4.10 12.14 -28.41
CA ASP A 631 -2.93 11.63 -27.68
C ASP A 631 -1.59 12.07 -28.32
N ILE A 632 -1.54 12.28 -29.64
CA ILE A 632 -0.35 12.82 -30.34
C ILE A 632 -0.23 14.32 -30.10
N GLU A 633 -1.32 15.07 -30.20
CA GLU A 633 -1.35 16.52 -29.96
C GLU A 633 -0.89 16.86 -28.53
N GLU A 634 -1.29 16.04 -27.56
CA GLU A 634 -0.89 16.14 -26.16
C GLU A 634 0.52 15.57 -25.89
N SER A 635 1.24 15.10 -26.92
CA SER A 635 2.58 14.49 -26.82
C SER A 635 2.65 13.26 -25.91
N LEU A 636 1.50 12.61 -25.66
CA LEU A 636 1.42 11.39 -24.84
C LEU A 636 1.92 10.18 -25.61
N ILE A 637 1.72 10.15 -26.93
CA ILE A 637 2.28 9.13 -27.82
C ILE A 637 2.94 9.74 -29.06
N THR A 638 3.80 8.95 -29.69
CA THR A 638 4.37 9.30 -31.00
C THR A 638 3.47 8.84 -32.15
N ALA A 639 3.67 9.47 -33.33
CA ALA A 639 3.03 9.05 -34.58
C ALA A 639 3.31 7.57 -34.93
N ASP A 640 4.52 7.09 -34.61
CA ASP A 640 4.90 5.69 -34.77
C ASP A 640 4.05 4.75 -33.90
N TRP A 641 3.80 5.13 -32.64
CA TRP A 641 2.93 4.39 -31.73
C TRP A 641 1.48 4.36 -32.21
N ALA A 642 0.94 5.50 -32.67
CA ALA A 642 -0.40 5.57 -33.25
C ALA A 642 -0.60 4.59 -34.41
N ARG A 643 0.38 4.51 -35.32
CA ARG A 643 0.35 3.56 -36.45
C ARG A 643 0.56 2.11 -36.03
N LYS A 644 1.54 1.84 -35.17
CA LYS A 644 1.92 0.46 -34.81
C LYS A 644 0.97 -0.19 -33.83
N LEU A 645 0.48 0.55 -32.83
CA LEU A 645 -0.43 0.03 -31.83
C LEU A 645 -1.86 0.15 -32.34
N TYR A 646 -2.40 1.37 -32.42
CA TYR A 646 -3.82 1.62 -32.69
C TYR A 646 -4.25 1.45 -34.15
N LYS A 647 -3.29 1.23 -35.05
CA LYS A 647 -3.50 1.04 -36.48
C LYS A 647 -4.24 2.22 -37.13
N VAL A 648 -3.89 3.44 -36.74
CA VAL A 648 -4.47 4.67 -37.29
C VAL A 648 -3.60 5.23 -38.40
N VAL A 649 -4.22 5.56 -39.54
CA VAL A 649 -3.60 6.20 -40.69
C VAL A 649 -4.02 7.66 -40.71
N PHE A 650 -3.06 8.56 -40.77
CA PHE A 650 -3.28 10.01 -40.74
C PHE A 650 -2.13 10.73 -41.45
N ASN A 651 -2.37 11.97 -41.86
CA ASN A 651 -1.33 12.84 -42.38
C ASN A 651 -0.58 13.49 -41.20
N GLU A 652 0.74 13.32 -41.12
CA GLU A 652 1.52 13.81 -39.97
C GLU A 652 1.59 15.34 -39.87
N ASP A 653 1.49 16.05 -40.99
CA ASP A 653 1.58 17.52 -41.01
C ASP A 653 0.27 18.19 -40.53
N THR A 654 -0.87 17.57 -40.83
CA THR A 654 -2.22 18.12 -40.56
C THR A 654 -2.96 17.37 -39.47
N LEU A 655 -2.45 16.21 -39.05
CA LEU A 655 -3.07 15.25 -38.14
C LEU A 655 -4.47 14.76 -38.57
N ALA A 656 -4.85 15.00 -39.83
CA ALA A 656 -6.13 14.54 -40.37
C ALA A 656 -6.14 13.01 -40.54
N VAL A 657 -7.12 12.35 -39.93
CA VAL A 657 -7.34 10.91 -40.02
C VAL A 657 -7.85 10.52 -41.41
N ASP A 658 -7.25 9.49 -42.01
CA ASP A 658 -7.84 8.78 -43.14
C ASP A 658 -8.69 7.63 -42.59
N GLU A 659 -9.99 7.87 -42.45
CA GLU A 659 -10.95 6.91 -41.89
C GLU A 659 -10.98 5.60 -42.68
N LYS A 660 -10.91 5.69 -44.01
CA LYS A 660 -11.00 4.51 -44.89
C LYS A 660 -9.73 3.68 -44.80
N ALA A 661 -8.56 4.31 -44.85
CA ALA A 661 -7.28 3.62 -44.71
C ALA A 661 -7.09 3.06 -43.30
N THR A 662 -7.56 3.78 -42.27
CA THR A 662 -7.56 3.30 -40.87
C THR A 662 -8.43 2.06 -40.71
N GLN A 663 -9.66 2.07 -41.23
CA GLN A 663 -10.55 0.92 -41.19
C GLN A 663 -9.92 -0.29 -41.92
N GLN A 664 -9.38 -0.08 -43.12
CA GLN A 664 -8.69 -1.13 -43.88
C GLN A 664 -7.49 -1.71 -43.10
N LEU A 665 -6.64 -0.85 -42.53
CA LEU A 665 -5.47 -1.30 -41.76
C LEU A 665 -5.88 -2.09 -40.50
N ARG A 666 -6.95 -1.66 -39.82
CA ARG A 666 -7.51 -2.39 -38.68
C ARG A 666 -8.08 -3.75 -39.10
N ASP A 667 -8.77 -3.84 -40.23
CA ASP A 667 -9.33 -5.10 -40.75
C ASP A 667 -8.23 -6.07 -41.20
N ASP A 668 -7.21 -5.58 -41.91
CA ASP A 668 -6.04 -6.38 -42.28
C ASP A 668 -5.32 -6.92 -41.04
N TYR A 669 -5.21 -6.10 -39.99
CA TYR A 669 -4.61 -6.52 -38.73
C TYR A 669 -5.49 -7.51 -37.95
N ARG A 670 -6.82 -7.41 -38.03
CA ARG A 670 -7.72 -8.45 -37.49
C ARG A 670 -7.52 -9.78 -38.21
N GLU A 671 -7.40 -9.79 -39.53
CA GLU A 671 -7.09 -10.99 -40.30
C GLU A 671 -5.71 -11.56 -39.95
N GLN A 672 -4.72 -10.69 -39.70
CA GLN A 672 -3.42 -11.12 -39.18
C GLN A 672 -3.55 -11.78 -37.80
N ARG A 673 -4.30 -11.19 -36.86
CA ARG A 673 -4.55 -11.78 -35.53
C ARG A 673 -5.24 -13.14 -35.63
N LYS A 674 -6.22 -13.31 -36.55
CA LYS A 674 -6.87 -14.60 -36.82
C LYS A 674 -5.89 -15.66 -37.33
N LYS A 675 -4.94 -15.27 -38.20
CA LYS A 675 -3.89 -16.18 -38.72
C LYS A 675 -2.85 -16.56 -37.67
N GLN A 676 -2.56 -15.66 -36.72
CA GLN A 676 -1.60 -15.89 -35.64
C GLN A 676 -2.21 -16.69 -34.48
N GLY A 677 -3.50 -16.51 -34.22
CA GLY A 677 -4.24 -17.22 -33.18
C GLY A 677 -4.36 -18.71 -33.51
N VAL A 678 -4.23 -19.54 -32.48
CA VAL A 678 -4.52 -20.98 -32.55
C VAL A 678 -5.68 -21.30 -31.60
N PRO A 679 -6.46 -22.37 -31.86
CA PRO A 679 -7.49 -22.81 -30.92
C PRO A 679 -6.94 -23.02 -29.50
N TYR A 680 -7.76 -22.74 -28.48
CA TYR A 680 -7.32 -22.76 -27.08
C TYR A 680 -6.66 -24.09 -26.67
N ASP A 681 -7.27 -25.21 -27.03
CA ASP A 681 -6.74 -26.54 -26.69
C ASP A 681 -5.36 -26.81 -27.31
N GLU A 682 -5.07 -26.26 -28.50
CA GLU A 682 -3.76 -26.35 -29.13
C GLU A 682 -2.75 -25.41 -28.46
N PHE A 683 -3.16 -24.20 -28.10
CA PHE A 683 -2.34 -23.27 -27.33
C PHE A 683 -1.89 -23.91 -26.01
N VAL A 684 -2.83 -24.48 -25.25
CA VAL A 684 -2.54 -25.12 -23.96
C VAL A 684 -1.53 -26.26 -24.13
N LYS A 685 -1.75 -27.17 -25.09
CA LYS A 685 -0.84 -28.28 -25.37
C LYS A 685 0.59 -27.82 -25.72
N LYS A 686 0.72 -26.69 -26.41
CA LYS A 686 2.03 -26.18 -26.87
C LYS A 686 2.76 -25.38 -25.79
N TYR A 687 2.03 -24.50 -25.09
CA TYR A 687 2.64 -23.44 -24.27
C TYR A 687 2.48 -23.63 -22.76
N VAL A 688 1.41 -24.25 -22.28
CA VAL A 688 1.23 -24.49 -20.83
C VAL A 688 2.14 -25.66 -20.41
N LYS A 689 2.91 -25.46 -19.33
CA LYS A 689 3.84 -26.44 -18.79
C LYS A 689 3.37 -26.90 -17.42
N ASP A 690 3.64 -28.14 -17.05
CA ASP A 690 3.22 -28.70 -15.76
C ASP A 690 3.98 -28.11 -14.56
N THR A 691 5.16 -27.55 -14.81
CA THR A 691 6.01 -26.92 -13.80
C THR A 691 6.45 -25.53 -14.23
N PRO A 692 6.77 -24.63 -13.29
CA PRO A 692 7.45 -23.37 -13.58
C PRO A 692 8.79 -23.56 -14.33
N PRO A 693 9.29 -22.52 -15.00
CA PRO A 693 10.63 -22.52 -15.59
C PRO A 693 11.71 -22.82 -14.53
N LYS A 694 12.71 -23.64 -14.87
CA LYS A 694 13.75 -24.09 -13.93
C LYS A 694 14.75 -23.00 -13.56
N ASP A 695 14.87 -21.99 -14.41
CA ASP A 695 15.85 -20.90 -14.38
C ASP A 695 15.30 -19.61 -13.74
N ILE A 696 14.00 -19.54 -13.44
CA ILE A 696 13.36 -18.35 -12.87
C ILE A 696 12.75 -18.71 -11.51
N PRO A 697 13.30 -18.25 -10.37
CA PRO A 697 12.78 -18.56 -9.04
C PRO A 697 11.29 -18.23 -8.93
N PHE A 698 10.45 -19.23 -8.74
CA PHE A 698 8.99 -19.08 -8.65
C PHE A 698 8.44 -19.49 -7.27
N TYR A 699 7.49 -18.70 -6.77
CA TYR A 699 6.85 -18.90 -5.49
C TYR A 699 5.32 -18.80 -5.59
N GLY A 700 4.61 -19.76 -5.02
CA GLY A 700 3.14 -19.84 -5.04
C GLY A 700 2.59 -20.97 -5.91
N SER A 701 1.27 -20.96 -6.15
CA SER A 701 0.58 -22.03 -6.89
C SER A 701 0.79 -21.94 -8.40
N TRP A 702 0.86 -23.11 -9.06
CA TRP A 702 1.04 -23.24 -10.50
C TRP A 702 -0.15 -23.98 -11.13
N ASN A 703 -0.53 -23.64 -12.37
CA ASN A 703 -1.62 -24.30 -13.13
C ASN A 703 -2.97 -24.44 -12.41
N GLY A 704 -3.24 -23.63 -11.38
CA GLY A 704 -4.50 -23.69 -10.61
C GLY A 704 -4.55 -24.80 -9.55
N GLU A 705 -3.45 -25.53 -9.35
CA GLU A 705 -3.25 -26.42 -8.19
C GLU A 705 -2.99 -25.57 -6.95
N ASN A 706 -4.04 -25.04 -6.33
CA ASN A 706 -3.92 -24.12 -5.20
C ASN A 706 -3.60 -24.82 -3.87
N ASP A 707 -3.73 -26.15 -3.81
CA ASP A 707 -3.39 -26.99 -2.65
C ASP A 707 -1.88 -27.20 -2.48
N MET A 708 -1.09 -26.80 -3.48
CA MET A 708 0.37 -26.87 -3.43
C MET A 708 1.00 -25.54 -3.87
N VAL A 709 2.13 -25.19 -3.26
CA VAL A 709 2.91 -24.01 -3.61
C VAL A 709 4.36 -24.37 -3.87
N TYR A 710 4.95 -23.70 -4.86
CA TYR A 710 6.38 -23.71 -5.09
C TYR A 710 7.07 -22.79 -4.07
N CYS A 711 8.22 -23.23 -3.57
CA CYS A 711 9.09 -22.51 -2.65
C CYS A 711 10.46 -22.30 -3.31
N GLY A 712 10.44 -21.74 -4.52
CA GLY A 712 11.55 -21.81 -5.47
C GLY A 712 11.35 -22.96 -6.46
N ASN A 713 12.31 -23.15 -7.37
CA ASN A 713 12.09 -23.97 -8.57
C ASN A 713 12.08 -25.48 -8.35
N ASN A 714 12.69 -25.93 -7.25
CA ASN A 714 12.93 -27.36 -7.00
C ASN A 714 12.16 -27.91 -5.80
N GLU A 715 11.35 -27.07 -5.15
CA GLU A 715 10.64 -27.44 -3.94
C GLU A 715 9.17 -27.08 -4.04
N LYS A 716 8.31 -28.07 -3.80
CA LYS A 716 6.85 -27.93 -3.79
C LYS A 716 6.36 -28.40 -2.41
N ARG A 717 5.57 -27.57 -1.73
CA ARG A 717 5.05 -27.82 -0.38
C ARG A 717 3.51 -27.72 -0.36
N ASP A 718 2.91 -28.25 0.70
CA ASP A 718 1.47 -28.11 0.96
C ASP A 718 1.13 -26.62 1.17
N ALA A 719 0.16 -26.11 0.41
CA ALA A 719 -0.26 -24.71 0.48
C ALA A 719 -0.92 -24.34 1.80
N LYS A 720 -1.38 -25.29 2.62
CA LYS A 720 -1.94 -25.05 3.95
C LYS A 720 -0.89 -24.88 5.03
N ASN A 721 0.32 -25.36 4.77
CA ASN A 721 1.45 -25.23 5.68
C ASN A 721 2.75 -25.15 4.88
N PRO A 722 2.98 -24.03 4.16
CA PRO A 722 4.16 -23.91 3.31
C PRO A 722 5.46 -23.82 4.12
N GLY A 723 5.38 -23.52 5.42
CA GLY A 723 6.55 -23.26 6.25
C GLY A 723 7.32 -22.01 5.83
N PRO A 724 8.30 -21.58 6.65
CA PRO A 724 9.06 -20.38 6.37
C PRO A 724 9.99 -20.58 5.16
N ILE A 725 10.21 -19.50 4.42
CA ILE A 725 11.28 -19.40 3.41
C ILE A 725 12.34 -18.47 3.95
N TYR A 726 13.59 -18.92 3.90
CA TYR A 726 14.75 -18.12 4.26
C TYR A 726 15.70 -18.09 3.06
N MET A 727 16.04 -16.90 2.58
CA MET A 727 16.87 -16.73 1.39
C MET A 727 18.28 -16.32 1.76
N THR A 728 19.29 -16.92 1.11
CA THR A 728 20.69 -16.51 1.29
C THR A 728 20.85 -15.02 0.97
N ASN A 729 21.73 -14.32 1.70
CA ASN A 729 22.03 -12.93 1.39
C ASN A 729 22.59 -12.83 -0.05
N PRO A 730 22.09 -11.94 -0.92
CA PRO A 730 22.57 -11.83 -2.30
C PRO A 730 24.07 -11.57 -2.41
N LYS A 731 24.67 -10.86 -1.43
CA LYS A 731 26.12 -10.65 -1.41
C LYS A 731 26.88 -11.97 -1.26
N ASP A 732 26.39 -12.89 -0.43
CA ASP A 732 27.03 -14.19 -0.25
C ASP A 732 26.87 -15.07 -1.49
N VAL A 733 25.74 -14.97 -2.19
CA VAL A 733 25.52 -15.63 -3.49
C VAL A 733 26.55 -15.13 -4.51
N SER A 734 26.67 -13.81 -4.68
CA SER A 734 27.64 -13.22 -5.61
C SER A 734 29.09 -13.51 -5.23
N ILE A 735 29.43 -13.50 -3.93
CA ILE A 735 30.77 -13.89 -3.46
C ILE A 735 31.05 -15.35 -3.82
N ALA A 736 30.10 -16.27 -3.62
CA ALA A 736 30.27 -17.68 -3.98
C ALA A 736 30.47 -17.87 -5.50
N GLU A 737 29.70 -17.17 -6.34
CA GLU A 737 29.85 -17.18 -7.79
C GLU A 737 31.23 -16.66 -8.22
N LEU A 738 31.69 -15.55 -7.64
CA LEU A 738 33.02 -14.98 -7.91
C LEU A 738 34.15 -15.89 -7.40
N GLU A 739 33.98 -16.54 -6.24
CA GLU A 739 34.93 -17.52 -5.72
C GLU A 739 35.03 -18.75 -6.65
N GLU A 740 33.91 -19.18 -7.23
CA GLU A 740 33.86 -20.27 -8.22
C GLU A 740 34.53 -19.88 -9.55
N GLU A 741 34.18 -18.71 -10.10
CA GLU A 741 34.81 -18.19 -11.33
C GLU A 741 36.33 -18.04 -11.14
N LEU A 742 36.75 -17.48 -9.99
CA LEU A 742 38.16 -17.35 -9.65
C LEU A 742 38.85 -18.71 -9.52
N ALA A 743 38.17 -19.73 -8.98
CA ALA A 743 38.71 -21.08 -8.92
C ALA A 743 38.91 -21.67 -10.32
N GLN A 744 37.95 -21.51 -11.23
CA GLN A 744 38.03 -21.96 -12.62
C GLN A 744 39.18 -21.25 -13.37
N VAL A 745 39.32 -19.93 -13.20
CA VAL A 745 40.42 -19.15 -13.81
C VAL A 745 41.78 -19.60 -13.26
N ARG A 746 41.89 -19.86 -11.96
CA ARG A 746 43.13 -20.38 -11.34
C ARG A 746 43.50 -21.76 -11.86
N GLU A 747 42.52 -22.65 -12.00
CA GLU A 747 42.71 -23.97 -12.58
C GLU A 747 43.22 -23.88 -14.02
N GLN A 748 42.60 -23.03 -14.86
CA GLN A 748 43.03 -22.78 -16.23
C GLN A 748 44.46 -22.19 -16.30
N ALA A 749 44.85 -21.38 -15.33
CA ALA A 749 46.18 -20.79 -15.23
C ALA A 749 47.24 -21.71 -14.59
N GLY A 750 46.88 -22.92 -14.16
CA GLY A 750 47.80 -23.85 -13.47
C GLY A 750 48.25 -23.38 -12.10
N LEU A 751 47.46 -22.51 -11.45
CA LEU A 751 47.74 -21.98 -10.12
C LEU A 751 47.11 -22.89 -9.06
N GLU A 752 47.91 -23.44 -8.14
CA GLU A 752 47.38 -24.19 -7.00
C GLU A 752 46.47 -23.31 -6.13
N VAL A 753 45.23 -23.76 -5.93
CA VAL A 753 44.30 -23.17 -4.97
C VAL A 753 44.80 -23.49 -3.56
N LYS A 754 45.58 -22.57 -2.97
CA LYS A 754 45.88 -22.65 -1.54
C LYS A 754 44.64 -22.25 -0.75
N ASP A 755 44.01 -23.22 -0.12
CA ASP A 755 43.00 -22.98 0.90
C ASP A 755 43.65 -22.17 2.04
N LYS A 756 43.25 -20.91 2.18
CA LYS A 756 43.72 -20.02 3.25
C LYS A 756 42.83 -20.08 4.49
N ARG A 757 41.79 -20.93 4.53
CA ARG A 757 40.93 -21.15 5.69
C ARG A 757 41.31 -22.44 6.42
N LYS A 758 42.58 -22.60 6.76
CA LYS A 758 43.06 -23.53 7.80
C LYS A 758 44.03 -22.85 8.73
#